data_AF-A0A497C2L9-F1
#
_entry.id   AF-A0A497C2L9-F1
#
_cell.length_a   1.000
_cell.length_b   1.000
_cell.length_c   1.000
_cell.angle_alpha   90.00
_cell.angle_beta   90.00
_cell.angle_gamma   90.00
#
_symmetry.space_group_name_H-M   'P 1'
#
loop_
_entity.id
_entity.type
_entity.pdbx_description
1 polymer ?
#
loop_
_entity_poly.entity_id
_entity_poly.type
_entity_poly.pdbx_seq_one_letter_code
_entity_poly.pdbx_strand_id
1 'polypeptide(L)'
;MLVLYALLLRLTSRWLPALVTALAFAFSATFWSQAVVAEVYTLHNLFVMVILWLLLAHKTSEVSKKPARSAAHRWQATLFLLGLSFTNHLTTALLLPAVALALLWDRPRLRLRDWLIAGGLLLLGLSVYLFIPLRWPALNHGARMGLRQFAAYVTGGQFHGALQLSGWRDSTRWAIVGRLMQQPFGWVGLGLAGMGVVELAARQRRALALTSVTFLTFAFYGLVYYVPDISVFLLPAHLILALWIGIGIALLARLASRFIPCVTLLTLLPLSLIWANLPLVDQSHNQGNYAWGQYVLSLPLAKDSAVLADPEKFAPLYYLQQIKGVRSDLDLILLGSEELYQTELAARLGTEQTVYLARYLPHLEGLYLRSVGPVVQVSKSASLQVYENASAAYPVSFGGEIQLLDAEVIRDPLGRAIHHLTLYWQAETETRGDLVVRLRLMDGENRARWESEEARPVSGLYPTNAWPTDAIISDYHEIAPPPWLPRGEYTLQVGLFPPFSDAGLTTSGGATPWLSLGALTVDPPSDPPPLPRKSRYLFASGAWLTGYNLSNESFAGTPFTTDLSWRRVEENEEIRLTWADSRGQKVKTDIFPLTTGALRSRHTITAPQTAGSYTLRVGLTNKSARCNWLALPTDDCPLATIEVTPAQEGLTNFANLMLLVDAEISRATAHPGEIIPITLHWRALRTMDEDYTAFVHLLGPDGQLHGQVDAWPVQGSYPTSQWASGEKVSDPYQVQLTPDGPAGRYRVEVGWYLLATMQRLQTIDANGRPTGDSFIAGEFDVSD
;
A
#
# COMPACT_ATOMS: atom_id res chain seq x y z
N MET A 1 19.22 -12.34 -13.66
CA MET A 1 18.90 -12.87 -15.02
C MET A 1 20.01 -13.69 -15.64
N LEU A 2 21.17 -13.11 -15.96
CA LEU A 2 22.25 -13.82 -16.65
C LEU A 2 22.72 -15.10 -15.94
N VAL A 3 22.79 -15.09 -14.60
CA VAL A 3 23.22 -16.27 -13.83
C VAL A 3 22.18 -17.40 -13.88
N LEU A 4 20.88 -17.07 -13.77
CA LEU A 4 19.79 -18.04 -13.93
C LEU A 4 19.81 -18.65 -15.34
N TYR A 5 19.94 -17.80 -16.37
CA TYR A 5 20.11 -18.26 -17.75
C TYR A 5 21.30 -19.21 -17.90
N ALA A 6 22.47 -18.84 -17.37
CA ALA A 6 23.68 -19.65 -17.46
C ALA A 6 23.54 -20.99 -16.72
N LEU A 7 22.87 -21.01 -15.56
CA LEU A 7 22.59 -22.23 -14.83
C LEU A 7 21.62 -23.13 -15.61
N LEU A 8 20.52 -22.59 -16.13
CA LEU A 8 19.56 -23.33 -16.95
C LEU A 8 20.22 -23.89 -18.21
N LEU A 9 21.06 -23.10 -18.89
CA LEU A 9 21.81 -23.55 -20.06
C LEU A 9 22.72 -24.73 -19.71
N ARG A 10 23.39 -24.68 -18.54
CA ARG A 10 24.21 -25.80 -18.04
C ARG A 10 23.38 -27.05 -17.76
N LEU A 11 22.22 -26.91 -17.11
CA LEU A 11 21.40 -28.06 -16.70
C LEU A 11 20.62 -28.68 -17.88
N THR A 12 20.22 -27.88 -18.86
CA THR A 12 19.32 -28.32 -19.95
C THR A 12 20.01 -28.45 -21.31
N SER A 13 21.15 -27.77 -21.51
CA SER A 13 21.81 -27.59 -22.82
C SER A 13 20.89 -26.97 -23.90
N ARG A 14 19.86 -26.19 -23.49
CA ARG A 14 18.91 -25.55 -24.40
C ARG A 14 18.82 -24.06 -24.08
N TRP A 15 19.27 -23.23 -25.03
CA TRP A 15 19.33 -21.77 -24.82
C TRP A 15 17.94 -21.11 -24.79
N LEU A 16 16.98 -21.58 -25.60
CA LEU A 16 15.69 -20.92 -25.71
C LEU A 16 14.81 -21.08 -24.45
N PRO A 17 14.60 -22.29 -23.88
CA PRO A 17 13.97 -22.44 -22.57
C PRO A 17 14.68 -21.64 -21.48
N ALA A 18 16.02 -21.64 -21.47
CA ALA A 18 16.80 -20.87 -20.50
C ALA A 18 16.53 -19.36 -20.60
N LEU A 19 16.47 -18.82 -21.83
CA LEU A 19 16.22 -17.40 -22.08
C LEU A 19 14.79 -17.01 -21.70
N VAL A 20 13.80 -17.76 -22.17
CA VAL A 20 12.37 -17.50 -21.90
C VAL A 20 12.11 -17.51 -20.40
N THR A 21 12.63 -18.51 -19.67
CA THR A 21 12.46 -18.58 -18.22
C THR A 21 13.18 -17.46 -17.48
N ALA A 22 14.40 -17.10 -17.90
CA ALA A 22 15.11 -15.99 -17.27
C ALA A 22 14.35 -14.67 -17.46
N LEU A 23 13.79 -14.42 -18.65
CA LEU A 23 12.96 -13.23 -18.90
C LEU A 23 11.62 -13.29 -18.15
N ALA A 24 10.98 -14.46 -18.08
CA ALA A 24 9.75 -14.63 -17.32
C ALA A 24 9.95 -14.34 -15.82
N PHE A 25 11.07 -14.77 -15.23
CA PHE A 25 11.43 -14.38 -13.87
C PHE A 25 11.72 -12.86 -13.76
N ALA A 26 12.41 -12.28 -14.75
CA ALA A 26 12.71 -10.84 -14.79
C ALA A 26 11.48 -9.95 -14.73
N PHE A 27 10.44 -10.34 -15.47
CA PHE A 27 9.20 -9.59 -15.58
C PHE A 27 8.09 -10.14 -14.69
N SER A 28 8.41 -11.02 -13.74
CA SER A 28 7.46 -11.40 -12.68
C SER A 28 7.24 -10.22 -11.73
N ALA A 29 5.99 -10.02 -11.29
CA ALA A 29 5.59 -8.81 -10.55
C ALA A 29 6.47 -8.56 -9.30
N THR A 30 6.66 -9.57 -8.45
CA THR A 30 7.42 -9.44 -7.21
C THR A 30 8.91 -9.19 -7.45
N PHE A 31 9.55 -9.85 -8.42
CA PHE A 31 10.97 -9.60 -8.69
C PHE A 31 11.18 -8.23 -9.34
N TRP A 32 10.31 -7.85 -10.28
CA TRP A 32 10.44 -6.60 -11.00
C TRP A 32 10.19 -5.39 -10.09
N SER A 33 9.20 -5.45 -9.20
CA SER A 33 8.94 -4.37 -8.23
C SER A 33 10.15 -4.08 -7.35
N GLN A 34 10.91 -5.11 -6.96
CA GLN A 34 12.14 -4.96 -6.18
C GLN A 34 13.37 -4.56 -7.02
N ALA A 35 13.29 -4.66 -8.35
CA ALA A 35 14.39 -4.31 -9.25
C ALA A 35 14.39 -2.83 -9.68
N VAL A 36 13.28 -2.13 -9.46
CA VAL A 36 13.10 -0.71 -9.82
C VAL A 36 13.20 0.23 -8.61
N VAL A 37 13.45 -0.32 -7.42
CA VAL A 37 13.64 0.43 -6.17
C VAL A 37 14.99 0.08 -5.52
N ALA A 38 15.46 0.93 -4.61
CA ALA A 38 16.72 0.74 -3.91
C ALA A 38 16.57 -0.22 -2.71
N GLU A 39 16.37 -1.52 -3.00
CA GLU A 39 16.14 -2.58 -2.00
C GLU A 39 17.16 -3.73 -2.06
N VAL A 40 17.27 -4.46 -0.95
CA VAL A 40 18.33 -5.49 -0.74
C VAL A 40 18.05 -6.84 -1.41
N TYR A 41 16.80 -7.10 -1.80
CA TYR A 41 16.34 -8.44 -2.18
C TYR A 41 16.87 -8.93 -3.54
N THR A 42 17.02 -8.03 -4.52
CA THR A 42 17.52 -8.43 -5.85
C THR A 42 18.99 -8.80 -5.82
N LEU A 43 19.80 -8.08 -5.02
CA LEU A 43 21.20 -8.42 -4.76
C LEU A 43 21.32 -9.73 -3.97
N HIS A 44 20.45 -9.96 -2.99
CA HIS A 44 20.42 -11.25 -2.28
C HIS A 44 20.14 -12.43 -3.22
N ASN A 45 19.14 -12.31 -4.11
CA ASN A 45 18.85 -13.33 -5.12
C ASN A 45 20.02 -13.61 -6.06
N LEU A 46 20.79 -12.57 -6.43
CA LEU A 46 22.02 -12.75 -7.19
C LEU A 46 23.02 -13.61 -6.41
N PHE A 47 23.25 -13.31 -5.13
CA PHE A 47 24.14 -14.13 -4.29
C PHE A 47 23.66 -15.58 -4.18
N VAL A 48 22.39 -15.82 -3.87
CA VAL A 48 21.80 -17.16 -3.79
C VAL A 48 22.03 -17.94 -5.09
N MET A 49 21.73 -17.32 -6.25
CA MET A 49 21.86 -17.98 -7.54
C MET A 49 23.33 -18.23 -7.94
N VAL A 50 24.24 -17.30 -7.68
CA VAL A 50 25.69 -17.51 -7.96
C VAL A 50 26.27 -18.60 -7.06
N ILE A 51 25.92 -18.60 -5.76
CA ILE A 51 26.34 -19.64 -4.83
C ILE A 51 25.81 -21.00 -5.30
N LEU A 52 24.53 -21.12 -5.64
CA LEU A 52 23.97 -22.35 -6.19
C LEU A 52 24.64 -22.78 -7.50
N TRP A 53 24.94 -21.84 -8.39
CA TRP A 53 25.67 -22.12 -9.62
C TRP A 53 27.07 -22.69 -9.36
N LEU A 54 27.77 -22.21 -8.32
CA LEU A 54 29.06 -22.75 -7.86
C LEU A 54 28.87 -24.15 -7.24
N LEU A 55 27.87 -24.34 -6.38
CA LEU A 55 27.57 -25.63 -5.75
C LEU A 55 27.16 -26.71 -6.78
N LEU A 56 26.56 -26.30 -7.90
CA LEU A 56 26.16 -27.17 -9.01
C LEU A 56 27.21 -27.27 -10.12
N ALA A 57 28.31 -26.51 -10.05
CA ALA A 57 29.38 -26.62 -11.01
C ALA A 57 29.97 -28.03 -10.95
N HIS A 58 29.86 -28.74 -12.07
CA HIS A 58 30.43 -30.08 -12.22
C HIS A 58 31.94 -30.05 -11.95
N LYS A 59 32.48 -31.19 -11.48
CA LYS A 59 33.91 -31.47 -11.62
C LYS A 59 34.19 -31.36 -13.12
N THR A 60 34.80 -30.26 -13.55
CA THR A 60 35.29 -30.13 -14.92
C THR A 60 36.20 -31.33 -15.17
N SER A 61 35.73 -32.18 -16.06
CA SER A 61 36.46 -33.07 -16.97
C SER A 61 37.90 -33.40 -16.58
N GLU A 62 38.22 -34.69 -16.64
CA GLU A 62 39.57 -35.30 -16.64
C GLU A 62 40.58 -34.63 -17.60
N VAL A 63 40.14 -33.66 -18.41
CA VAL A 63 40.92 -32.83 -19.34
C VAL A 63 41.64 -31.66 -18.66
N SER A 64 41.26 -31.25 -17.43
CA SER A 64 42.00 -30.20 -16.70
C SER A 64 43.18 -30.78 -15.93
N LYS A 65 44.40 -30.36 -16.26
CA LYS A 65 45.65 -30.81 -15.61
C LYS A 65 45.75 -30.49 -14.09
N LYS A 66 44.78 -29.79 -13.46
CA LYS A 66 44.82 -29.39 -12.03
C LYS A 66 43.43 -29.39 -11.33
N PRO A 67 42.77 -30.55 -11.17
CA PRO A 67 41.41 -30.64 -10.60
C PRO A 67 41.30 -30.15 -9.14
N ALA A 68 42.34 -30.34 -8.33
CA ALA A 68 42.36 -29.87 -6.93
C ALA A 68 42.37 -28.34 -6.81
N ARG A 69 43.07 -27.63 -7.71
CA ARG A 69 43.06 -26.16 -7.72
C ARG A 69 41.69 -25.61 -8.13
N SER A 70 41.03 -26.22 -9.10
CA SER A 70 39.68 -25.82 -9.51
C SER A 70 38.68 -25.94 -8.34
N ALA A 71 38.74 -27.05 -7.60
CA ALA A 71 37.91 -27.25 -6.41
C ALA A 71 38.22 -26.22 -5.28
N ALA A 72 39.49 -25.90 -5.04
CA ALA A 72 39.90 -24.92 -4.04
C ALA A 72 39.32 -23.53 -4.34
N HIS A 73 39.52 -23.01 -5.56
CA HIS A 73 39.00 -21.69 -5.95
C HIS A 73 37.47 -21.62 -5.89
N ARG A 74 36.78 -22.72 -6.25
CA ARG A 74 35.33 -22.79 -6.16
C ARG A 74 34.84 -22.63 -4.72
N TRP A 75 35.41 -23.37 -3.76
CA TRP A 75 35.03 -23.26 -2.35
C TRP A 75 35.46 -21.94 -1.71
N GLN A 76 36.61 -21.40 -2.12
CA GLN A 76 37.06 -20.05 -1.74
C GLN A 76 36.08 -18.97 -2.21
N ALA A 77 35.63 -19.04 -3.47
CA ALA A 77 34.61 -18.14 -4.00
C ALA A 77 33.26 -18.32 -3.31
N THR A 78 32.82 -19.56 -3.06
CA THR A 78 31.58 -19.85 -2.31
C THR A 78 31.61 -19.22 -0.92
N LEU A 79 32.71 -19.38 -0.16
CA LEU A 79 32.82 -18.83 1.19
C LEU A 79 32.95 -17.30 1.20
N PHE A 80 33.66 -16.71 0.23
CA PHE A 80 33.68 -15.24 0.05
C PHE A 80 32.27 -14.68 -0.19
N LEU A 81 31.52 -15.28 -1.13
CA LEU A 81 30.17 -14.85 -1.47
C LEU A 81 29.17 -15.10 -0.35
N LEU A 82 29.33 -16.16 0.45
CA LEU A 82 28.53 -16.35 1.65
C LEU A 82 28.75 -15.20 2.64
N GLY A 83 30.00 -14.79 2.87
CA GLY A 83 30.31 -13.65 3.74
C GLY A 83 29.66 -12.36 3.27
N LEU A 84 29.79 -12.03 1.98
CA LEU A 84 29.11 -10.86 1.39
C LEU A 84 27.58 -10.97 1.45
N SER A 85 27.04 -12.15 1.18
CA SER A 85 25.59 -12.37 1.22
C SER A 85 25.02 -12.21 2.62
N PHE A 86 25.72 -12.66 3.67
CA PHE A 86 25.32 -12.40 5.06
C PHE A 86 25.24 -10.90 5.36
N THR A 87 26.26 -10.13 4.94
CA THR A 87 26.28 -8.68 5.13
C THR A 87 25.20 -7.94 4.34
N ASN A 88 24.60 -8.59 3.34
CA ASN A 88 23.45 -8.08 2.60
C ASN A 88 22.10 -8.49 3.23
N HIS A 89 21.92 -9.77 3.56
CA HIS A 89 20.66 -10.27 4.11
C HIS A 89 20.85 -11.55 4.96
N LEU A 90 20.26 -11.56 6.16
CA LEU A 90 20.46 -12.64 7.14
C LEU A 90 19.85 -13.99 6.70
N THR A 91 18.81 -13.98 5.84
CA THR A 91 18.25 -15.22 5.28
C THR A 91 19.23 -16.01 4.40
N THR A 92 20.43 -15.47 4.12
CA THR A 92 21.58 -16.26 3.66
C THR A 92 21.81 -17.51 4.53
N ALA A 93 21.49 -17.46 5.82
CA ALA A 93 21.54 -18.60 6.73
C ALA A 93 20.73 -19.81 6.21
N LEU A 94 19.61 -19.57 5.52
CA LEU A 94 18.74 -20.60 4.95
C LEU A 94 19.41 -21.36 3.79
N LEU A 95 20.47 -20.82 3.19
CA LEU A 95 21.27 -21.49 2.16
C LEU A 95 22.33 -22.45 2.76
N LEU A 96 22.66 -22.32 4.05
CA LEU A 96 23.70 -23.14 4.70
C LEU A 96 23.42 -24.65 4.62
N PRO A 97 22.19 -25.15 4.78
CA PRO A 97 21.90 -26.58 4.58
C PRO A 97 22.25 -27.09 3.18
N ALA A 98 22.02 -26.29 2.13
CA ALA A 98 22.41 -26.66 0.77
C ALA A 98 23.94 -26.64 0.58
N VAL A 99 24.64 -25.67 1.17
CA VAL A 99 26.11 -25.60 1.17
C VAL A 99 26.72 -26.81 1.90
N ALA A 100 26.19 -27.15 3.07
CA ALA A 100 26.60 -28.31 3.86
C ALA A 100 26.35 -29.62 3.10
N LEU A 101 25.16 -29.78 2.50
CA LEU A 101 24.83 -30.94 1.67
C LEU A 101 25.79 -31.06 0.48
N ALA A 102 26.10 -29.95 -0.21
CA ALA A 102 27.07 -29.94 -1.29
C ALA A 102 28.48 -30.30 -0.81
N LEU A 103 28.89 -29.86 0.38
CA LEU A 103 30.19 -30.20 0.98
C LEU A 103 30.29 -31.69 1.30
N LEU A 104 29.23 -32.27 1.89
CA LEU A 104 29.11 -33.69 2.20
C LEU A 104 29.07 -34.56 0.94
N TRP A 105 28.48 -34.04 -0.14
CA TRP A 105 28.41 -34.70 -1.45
C TRP A 105 29.75 -34.66 -2.20
N ASP A 106 30.42 -33.50 -2.22
CA ASP A 106 31.66 -33.30 -2.96
C ASP A 106 32.89 -33.88 -2.26
N ARG A 107 32.88 -33.91 -0.92
CA ARG A 107 34.00 -34.33 -0.05
C ARG A 107 35.35 -33.82 -0.59
N PRO A 108 35.53 -32.50 -0.73
CA PRO A 108 36.68 -31.95 -1.43
C PRO A 108 37.97 -32.22 -0.63
N ARG A 109 38.95 -32.86 -1.27
CA ARG A 109 40.25 -33.17 -0.67
C ARG A 109 41.21 -31.96 -0.76
N LEU A 110 40.85 -30.87 -0.08
CA LEU A 110 41.63 -29.62 -0.05
C LEU A 110 42.72 -29.65 1.03
N ARG A 111 43.81 -28.90 0.85
CA ARG A 111 44.85 -28.75 1.88
C ARG A 111 44.36 -27.80 2.96
N LEU A 112 44.92 -27.88 4.17
CA LEU A 112 44.61 -26.94 5.26
C LEU A 112 44.78 -25.47 4.83
N ARG A 113 45.83 -25.17 4.05
CA ARG A 113 46.06 -23.83 3.48
C ARG A 113 44.88 -23.34 2.64
N ASP A 114 44.27 -24.21 1.83
CA ASP A 114 43.15 -23.82 0.98
C ASP A 114 41.92 -23.46 1.82
N TRP A 115 41.67 -24.21 2.90
CA TRP A 115 40.62 -23.92 3.87
C TRP A 115 40.88 -22.65 4.67
N LEU A 116 42.13 -22.39 5.07
CA LEU A 116 42.51 -21.15 5.73
C LEU A 116 42.29 -19.94 4.82
N ILE A 117 42.65 -20.05 3.53
CA ILE A 117 42.35 -19.00 2.55
C ILE A 117 40.84 -18.81 2.41
N ALA A 118 40.07 -19.89 2.32
CA ALA A 118 38.63 -19.82 2.16
C ALA A 118 37.94 -19.21 3.41
N GLY A 119 38.42 -19.54 4.62
CA GLY A 119 38.00 -18.91 5.87
C GLY A 119 38.39 -17.43 5.95
N GLY A 120 39.61 -17.06 5.52
CA GLY A 120 40.03 -15.67 5.42
C GLY A 120 39.18 -14.87 4.44
N LEU A 121 38.77 -15.48 3.32
CA LEU A 121 37.85 -14.86 2.37
C LEU A 121 36.43 -14.74 2.92
N LEU A 122 35.92 -15.71 3.67
CA LEU A 122 34.64 -15.57 4.39
C LEU A 122 34.68 -14.36 5.33
N LEU A 123 35.74 -14.24 6.13
CA LEU A 123 35.94 -13.11 7.04
C LEU A 123 36.09 -11.79 6.28
N LEU A 124 36.76 -11.79 5.13
CA LEU A 124 36.86 -10.63 4.26
C LEU A 124 35.46 -10.20 3.75
N GLY A 125 34.61 -11.15 3.35
CA GLY A 125 33.22 -10.84 2.99
C GLY A 125 32.44 -10.27 4.17
N LEU A 126 32.53 -10.89 5.35
CA LEU A 126 31.88 -10.44 6.58
C LEU A 126 32.40 -9.08 7.10
N SER A 127 33.59 -8.65 6.67
CA SER A 127 34.21 -7.40 7.13
C SER A 127 33.38 -6.15 6.78
N VAL A 128 32.45 -6.24 5.82
CA VAL A 128 31.49 -5.16 5.54
C VAL A 128 30.67 -4.79 6.77
N TYR A 129 30.37 -5.73 7.69
CA TYR A 129 29.70 -5.42 8.95
C TYR A 129 30.49 -4.43 9.83
N LEU A 130 31.81 -4.30 9.66
CA LEU A 130 32.62 -3.33 10.40
C LEU A 130 32.22 -1.88 10.08
N PHE A 131 31.52 -1.65 8.96
CA PHE A 131 30.95 -0.34 8.66
C PHE A 131 30.02 0.16 9.78
N ILE A 132 29.27 -0.73 10.42
CA ILE A 132 28.29 -0.38 11.46
C ILE A 132 28.98 0.23 12.69
N PRO A 133 29.90 -0.45 13.41
CA PRO A 133 30.58 0.15 14.55
C PRO A 133 31.45 1.34 14.17
N LEU A 134 31.96 1.42 12.92
CA LEU A 134 32.69 2.59 12.43
C LEU A 134 31.80 3.82 12.27
N ARG A 135 30.54 3.65 11.83
CA ARG A 135 29.57 4.75 11.66
C ARG A 135 28.71 5.01 12.89
N TRP A 136 28.62 4.06 13.82
CA TRP A 136 27.79 4.15 15.02
C TRP A 136 27.93 5.48 15.79
N PRO A 137 29.14 6.02 16.04
CA PRO A 137 29.27 7.29 16.76
C PRO A 137 28.61 8.47 16.05
N ALA A 138 28.58 8.48 14.71
CA ALA A 138 27.96 9.56 13.95
C ALA A 138 26.42 9.57 14.12
N LEU A 139 25.82 8.42 14.41
CA LEU A 139 24.37 8.26 14.58
C LEU A 139 23.94 8.22 16.06
N ASN A 140 24.89 8.14 17.00
CA ASN A 140 24.62 7.95 18.42
C ASN A 140 25.42 8.94 19.29
N HIS A 141 25.48 10.20 18.87
CA HIS A 141 26.09 11.31 19.63
C HIS A 141 27.52 11.03 20.15
N GLY A 142 28.36 10.39 19.33
CA GLY A 142 29.73 10.05 19.67
C GLY A 142 29.91 8.78 20.50
N ALA A 143 28.83 8.12 20.92
CA ALA A 143 28.90 6.86 21.65
C ALA A 143 29.53 5.76 20.77
N ARG A 144 30.32 4.87 21.39
CA ARG A 144 30.89 3.70 20.69
C ARG A 144 29.95 2.51 20.81
N MET A 145 29.86 1.71 19.76
CA MET A 145 29.06 0.49 19.75
C MET A 145 29.69 -0.57 20.65
N GLY A 146 28.92 -1.13 21.60
CA GLY A 146 29.34 -2.27 22.40
C GLY A 146 29.29 -3.58 21.63
N LEU A 147 30.10 -4.57 22.04
CA LEU A 147 30.12 -5.90 21.38
C LEU A 147 28.76 -6.62 21.43
N ARG A 148 28.01 -6.48 22.53
CA ARG A 148 26.66 -7.05 22.65
C ARG A 148 25.69 -6.43 21.66
N GLN A 149 25.73 -5.11 21.49
CA GLN A 149 24.90 -4.41 20.50
C GLN A 149 25.27 -4.82 19.09
N PHE A 150 26.57 -4.92 18.80
CA PHE A 150 27.05 -5.39 17.50
C PHE A 150 26.60 -6.83 17.21
N ALA A 151 26.71 -7.73 18.18
CA ALA A 151 26.21 -9.10 18.06
C ALA A 151 24.71 -9.13 17.82
N ALA A 152 23.93 -8.38 18.62
CA ALA A 152 22.47 -8.29 18.46
C ALA A 152 22.08 -7.76 17.08
N TYR A 153 22.81 -6.78 16.54
CA TYR A 153 22.57 -6.26 15.19
C TYR A 153 22.85 -7.32 14.11
N VAL A 154 24.03 -7.95 14.16
CA VAL A 154 24.45 -8.96 13.16
C VAL A 154 23.54 -10.19 13.17
N THR A 155 22.98 -10.56 14.33
CA THR A 155 22.02 -11.68 14.43
C THR A 155 20.57 -11.27 14.18
N GLY A 156 20.26 -10.00 13.93
CA GLY A 156 18.90 -9.52 13.73
C GLY A 156 18.03 -9.54 14.99
N GLY A 157 18.61 -9.28 16.16
CA GLY A 157 17.97 -9.37 17.47
C GLY A 157 16.68 -8.55 17.61
N GLN A 158 16.62 -7.41 16.94
CA GLN A 158 15.41 -6.55 16.91
C GLN A 158 14.23 -7.17 16.16
N PHE A 159 14.46 -8.18 15.31
CA PHE A 159 13.43 -8.85 14.52
C PHE A 159 13.05 -10.23 15.05
N HIS A 160 13.60 -10.65 16.20
CA HIS A 160 13.30 -11.97 16.77
C HIS A 160 11.80 -12.15 17.07
N GLY A 161 11.08 -11.08 17.40
CA GLY A 161 9.63 -11.13 17.64
C GLY A 161 8.80 -11.54 16.40
N ALA A 162 9.31 -11.28 15.19
CA ALA A 162 8.67 -11.70 13.95
C ALA A 162 8.85 -13.20 13.66
N LEU A 163 9.82 -13.87 14.31
CA LEU A 163 10.09 -15.29 14.09
C LEU A 163 9.28 -16.16 15.06
N GLN A 164 8.21 -16.75 14.55
CA GLN A 164 7.32 -17.64 15.30
C GLN A 164 7.42 -19.08 14.79
N LEU A 165 8.20 -19.92 15.47
CA LEU A 165 8.46 -21.31 15.06
C LEU A 165 7.20 -22.19 15.02
N SER A 166 6.12 -21.82 15.70
CA SER A 166 4.82 -22.48 15.63
C SER A 166 4.01 -22.13 14.39
N GLY A 167 4.42 -21.14 13.58
CA GLY A 167 3.66 -20.62 12.44
C GLY A 167 3.30 -21.66 11.38
N TRP A 168 4.05 -22.77 11.26
CA TRP A 168 3.69 -23.88 10.37
C TRP A 168 2.40 -24.62 10.78
N ARG A 169 1.91 -24.43 12.00
CA ARG A 169 0.64 -25.00 12.49
C ARG A 169 -0.56 -24.11 12.15
N ASP A 170 -0.33 -22.85 11.78
CA ASP A 170 -1.36 -21.91 11.38
C ASP A 170 -1.74 -22.17 9.91
N SER A 171 -2.99 -22.58 9.68
CA SER A 171 -3.52 -22.86 8.34
C SER A 171 -3.51 -21.61 7.44
N THR A 172 -3.65 -20.42 8.02
CA THR A 172 -3.58 -19.14 7.31
C THR A 172 -2.21 -18.96 6.66
N ARG A 173 -1.13 -19.37 7.35
CA ARG A 173 0.23 -19.29 6.80
C ARG A 173 0.43 -20.14 5.56
N TRP A 174 -0.15 -21.34 5.54
CA TRP A 174 -0.11 -22.19 4.35
C TRP A 174 -0.89 -21.60 3.18
N ALA A 175 -2.05 -20.98 3.44
CA ALA A 175 -2.82 -20.28 2.42
C ALA A 175 -2.04 -19.08 1.85
N ILE A 176 -1.42 -18.27 2.72
CA ILE A 176 -0.58 -17.12 2.33
C ILE A 176 0.61 -17.58 1.48
N VAL A 177 1.44 -18.50 1.99
CA VAL A 177 2.64 -18.97 1.26
C VAL A 177 2.24 -19.67 -0.03
N GLY A 178 1.17 -20.47 -0.03
CA GLY A 178 0.64 -21.13 -1.23
C GLY A 178 0.23 -20.12 -2.32
N ARG A 179 -0.56 -19.10 -1.96
CA ARG A 179 -0.95 -18.00 -2.85
C ARG A 179 0.28 -17.29 -3.41
N LEU A 180 1.23 -16.93 -2.56
CA LEU A 180 2.45 -16.22 -2.96
C LEU A 180 3.40 -17.05 -3.83
N MET A 181 3.41 -18.38 -3.70
CA MET A 181 4.15 -19.28 -4.62
C MET A 181 3.49 -19.37 -6.00
N GLN A 182 2.17 -19.27 -6.05
CA GLN A 182 1.38 -19.36 -7.27
C GLN A 182 1.38 -18.04 -8.05
N GLN A 183 1.32 -16.90 -7.37
CA GLN A 183 1.15 -15.57 -7.98
C GLN A 183 2.14 -15.24 -9.12
N PRO A 184 3.47 -15.53 -9.03
CA PRO A 184 4.42 -15.10 -10.06
C PRO A 184 4.30 -15.86 -11.39
N PHE A 185 3.80 -17.11 -11.37
CA PHE A 185 3.83 -18.00 -12.55
C PHE A 185 2.49 -18.71 -12.85
N GLY A 186 1.49 -18.58 -11.97
CA GLY A 186 0.20 -19.24 -12.07
C GLY A 186 0.25 -20.77 -11.99
N TRP A 187 -0.91 -21.40 -12.12
CA TRP A 187 -1.04 -22.87 -12.07
C TRP A 187 -0.29 -23.59 -13.19
N VAL A 188 -0.23 -22.99 -14.38
CA VAL A 188 0.52 -23.54 -15.51
C VAL A 188 2.02 -23.57 -15.19
N GLY A 189 2.55 -22.50 -14.60
CA GLY A 189 3.94 -22.44 -14.15
C GLY A 189 4.25 -23.51 -13.09
N LEU A 190 3.37 -23.69 -12.10
CA LEU A 190 3.53 -24.74 -11.09
C LEU A 190 3.54 -26.16 -11.71
N GLY A 191 2.68 -26.42 -12.71
CA GLY A 191 2.70 -27.66 -13.47
C GLY A 191 4.03 -27.90 -14.20
N LEU A 192 4.56 -26.87 -14.87
CA LEU A 192 5.88 -26.92 -15.51
C LEU A 192 7.02 -27.12 -14.50
N ALA A 193 6.95 -26.50 -13.32
CA ALA A 193 7.91 -26.74 -12.26
C ALA A 193 7.90 -28.21 -11.82
N GLY A 194 6.72 -28.82 -11.64
CA GLY A 194 6.56 -30.24 -11.34
C GLY A 194 7.23 -31.13 -12.40
N MET A 195 7.05 -30.84 -13.69
CA MET A 195 7.76 -31.53 -14.78
C MET A 195 9.29 -31.39 -14.67
N GLY A 196 9.78 -30.20 -14.29
CA GLY A 196 11.19 -29.95 -14.07
C GLY A 196 11.78 -30.75 -12.90
N VAL A 197 11.04 -30.87 -11.80
CA VAL A 197 11.39 -31.71 -10.66
C VAL A 197 11.48 -33.18 -11.07
N VAL A 198 10.54 -33.68 -11.89
CA VAL A 198 10.58 -35.05 -12.42
C VAL A 198 11.81 -35.28 -13.31
N GLU A 199 12.14 -34.36 -14.22
CA GLU A 199 13.35 -34.47 -15.06
C GLU A 199 14.64 -34.45 -14.20
N LEU A 200 14.68 -33.61 -13.17
CA LEU A 200 15.80 -33.56 -12.22
C LEU A 200 15.92 -34.87 -11.42
N ALA A 201 14.81 -35.45 -10.97
CA ALA A 201 14.80 -36.74 -10.28
C ALA A 201 15.33 -37.87 -11.16
N ALA A 202 14.98 -37.84 -12.45
CA ALA A 202 15.40 -38.84 -13.43
C ALA A 202 16.87 -38.72 -13.82
N ARG A 203 17.38 -37.49 -14.04
CA ARG A 203 18.69 -37.27 -14.69
C ARG A 203 19.75 -36.59 -13.81
N GLN A 204 19.35 -35.82 -12.81
CA GLN A 204 20.25 -34.91 -12.08
C GLN A 204 19.94 -34.84 -10.59
N ARG A 205 20.02 -35.99 -9.89
CA ARG A 205 19.69 -36.12 -8.46
C ARG A 205 20.40 -35.12 -7.54
N ARG A 206 21.64 -34.75 -7.85
CA ARG A 206 22.38 -33.71 -7.12
C ARG A 206 21.71 -32.34 -7.26
N ALA A 207 21.32 -31.95 -8.47
CA ALA A 207 20.65 -30.69 -8.71
C ALA A 207 19.27 -30.66 -8.07
N LEU A 208 18.53 -31.78 -8.11
CA LEU A 208 17.29 -31.94 -7.34
C LEU A 208 17.54 -31.67 -5.85
N ALA A 209 18.45 -32.40 -5.22
CA ALA A 209 18.66 -32.31 -3.77
C ALA A 209 19.05 -30.89 -3.30
N LEU A 210 20.00 -30.25 -3.99
CA LEU A 210 20.45 -28.90 -3.61
C LEU A 210 19.36 -27.84 -3.84
N THR A 211 18.62 -27.92 -4.95
CA THR A 211 17.55 -26.96 -5.24
C THR A 211 16.34 -27.18 -4.33
N SER A 212 15.97 -28.43 -4.04
CA SER A 212 14.87 -28.75 -3.11
C SER A 212 15.15 -28.31 -1.68
N VAL A 213 16.35 -28.56 -1.14
CA VAL A 213 16.69 -28.08 0.22
C VAL A 213 16.67 -26.55 0.29
N THR A 214 17.17 -25.88 -0.75
CA THR A 214 17.12 -24.42 -0.83
C THR A 214 15.67 -23.93 -0.89
N PHE A 215 14.84 -24.51 -1.75
CA PHE A 215 13.42 -24.14 -1.84
C PHE A 215 12.68 -24.36 -0.51
N LEU A 216 12.84 -25.52 0.12
CA LEU A 216 12.12 -25.88 1.34
C LEU A 216 12.48 -24.98 2.52
N THR A 217 13.75 -24.59 2.66
CA THR A 217 14.19 -23.71 3.75
C THR A 217 13.63 -22.29 3.61
N PHE A 218 13.64 -21.71 2.40
CA PHE A 218 13.01 -20.40 2.15
C PHE A 218 11.47 -20.46 2.23
N ALA A 219 10.85 -21.51 1.70
CA ALA A 219 9.40 -21.69 1.82
C ALA A 219 8.96 -21.87 3.27
N PHE A 220 9.70 -22.64 4.06
CA PHE A 220 9.45 -22.82 5.50
C PHE A 220 9.65 -21.52 6.27
N TYR A 221 10.67 -20.73 5.94
CA TYR A 221 10.85 -19.39 6.53
C TYR A 221 9.62 -18.51 6.28
N GLY A 222 9.04 -18.58 5.09
CA GLY A 222 7.76 -17.96 4.77
C GLY A 222 6.60 -18.38 5.67
N LEU A 223 6.63 -19.56 6.30
CA LEU A 223 5.59 -20.00 7.24
C LEU A 223 5.81 -19.44 8.65
N VAL A 224 7.06 -19.25 9.06
CA VAL A 224 7.42 -18.91 10.46
C VAL A 224 7.81 -17.44 10.67
N TYR A 225 7.97 -16.64 9.61
CA TYR A 225 8.36 -15.23 9.71
C TYR A 225 7.18 -14.29 9.40
N TYR A 226 6.72 -13.54 10.40
CA TYR A 226 5.50 -12.71 10.36
C TYR A 226 5.87 -11.25 10.08
N VAL A 227 5.76 -10.85 8.82
CA VAL A 227 5.91 -9.47 8.34
C VAL A 227 4.91 -9.19 7.21
N PRO A 228 4.42 -7.95 7.04
CA PRO A 228 3.44 -7.62 6.00
C PRO A 228 3.91 -7.93 4.58
N ASP A 229 5.18 -7.65 4.27
CA ASP A 229 5.77 -7.76 2.93
C ASP A 229 6.37 -9.15 2.63
N ILE A 230 5.90 -10.23 3.29
CA ILE A 230 6.49 -11.59 3.25
C ILE A 230 6.80 -12.14 1.83
N SER A 231 6.11 -11.64 0.80
CA SER A 231 6.38 -11.97 -0.61
C SER A 231 7.84 -11.76 -1.05
N VAL A 232 8.53 -10.73 -0.56
CA VAL A 232 9.91 -10.42 -0.95
C VAL A 232 10.92 -11.40 -0.34
N PHE A 233 10.62 -11.93 0.85
CA PHE A 233 11.41 -12.97 1.52
C PHE A 233 11.30 -14.33 0.81
N LEU A 234 10.25 -14.53 0.00
CA LEU A 234 10.04 -15.74 -0.80
C LEU A 234 10.73 -15.69 -2.19
N LEU A 235 11.32 -14.55 -2.58
CA LEU A 235 11.99 -14.42 -3.88
C LEU A 235 13.06 -15.49 -4.16
N PRO A 236 13.90 -15.91 -3.19
CA PRO A 236 14.82 -17.03 -3.42
C PRO A 236 14.10 -18.36 -3.72
N ALA A 237 12.93 -18.61 -3.14
CA ALA A 237 12.11 -19.77 -3.48
C ALA A 237 11.45 -19.61 -4.86
N HIS A 238 10.96 -18.43 -5.23
CA HIS A 238 10.48 -18.13 -6.59
C HIS A 238 11.56 -18.32 -7.65
N LEU A 239 12.81 -17.98 -7.30
CA LEU A 239 13.98 -18.17 -8.15
C LEU A 239 14.27 -19.66 -8.41
N ILE A 240 14.13 -20.52 -7.39
CA ILE A 240 14.22 -21.98 -7.56
C ILE A 240 13.04 -22.52 -8.36
N LEU A 241 11.83 -21.99 -8.13
CA LEU A 241 10.65 -22.36 -8.89
C LEU A 241 10.82 -22.04 -10.38
N ALA A 242 11.34 -20.85 -10.70
CA ALA A 242 11.72 -20.48 -12.07
C ALA A 242 12.75 -21.45 -12.67
N LEU A 243 13.77 -21.85 -11.90
CA LEU A 243 14.75 -22.86 -12.34
C LEU A 243 14.07 -24.18 -12.71
N TRP A 244 13.13 -24.68 -11.89
CA TRP A 244 12.37 -25.89 -12.19
C TRP A 244 11.45 -25.71 -13.41
N ILE A 245 10.78 -24.56 -13.55
CA ILE A 245 9.97 -24.23 -14.72
C ILE A 245 10.80 -24.32 -16.01
N GLY A 246 12.00 -23.74 -16.03
CA GLY A 246 12.86 -23.78 -17.21
C GLY A 246 13.31 -25.17 -17.61
N ILE A 247 13.52 -26.05 -16.62
CA ILE A 247 13.82 -27.47 -16.87
C ILE A 247 12.58 -28.20 -17.40
N GLY A 248 11.39 -27.92 -16.85
CA GLY A 248 10.13 -28.46 -17.33
C GLY A 248 9.80 -28.03 -18.77
N ILE A 249 10.03 -26.76 -19.11
CA ILE A 249 9.90 -26.26 -20.49
C ILE A 249 10.90 -26.97 -21.41
N ALA A 250 12.14 -27.20 -20.98
CA ALA A 250 13.12 -27.94 -21.76
C ALA A 250 12.74 -29.42 -21.97
N LEU A 251 12.13 -30.07 -20.98
CA LEU A 251 11.55 -31.40 -21.11
C LEU A 251 10.40 -31.40 -22.11
N LEU A 252 9.44 -30.48 -21.97
CA LEU A 252 8.31 -30.35 -22.87
C LEU A 252 8.76 -30.11 -24.32
N ALA A 253 9.72 -29.21 -24.54
CA ALA A 253 10.29 -28.94 -25.85
C ALA A 253 11.00 -30.17 -26.47
N ARG A 254 11.56 -31.06 -25.63
CA ARG A 254 12.16 -32.32 -26.08
C ARG A 254 11.09 -33.34 -26.51
N LEU A 255 9.98 -33.40 -25.79
CA LEU A 255 8.86 -34.31 -26.07
C LEU A 255 8.00 -33.83 -27.24
N ALA A 256 7.82 -32.51 -27.37
CA ALA A 256 6.96 -31.85 -28.35
C ALA A 256 7.69 -31.49 -29.66
N SER A 257 8.80 -32.14 -30.01
CA SER A 257 9.67 -31.78 -31.15
C SER A 257 8.99 -31.83 -32.54
N ARG A 258 7.71 -32.22 -32.63
CA ARG A 258 6.85 -32.16 -33.82
C ARG A 258 5.82 -31.02 -33.83
N PHE A 259 5.67 -30.25 -32.75
CA PHE A 259 4.67 -29.18 -32.61
C PHE A 259 5.34 -27.81 -32.43
N ILE A 260 5.68 -27.18 -33.56
CA ILE A 260 6.17 -25.79 -33.66
C ILE A 260 5.33 -24.75 -32.88
N PRO A 261 3.98 -24.85 -32.76
CA PRO A 261 3.18 -23.84 -32.05
C PRO A 261 3.54 -23.66 -30.57
N CYS A 262 3.95 -24.74 -29.88
CA CYS A 262 4.25 -24.69 -28.44
C CYS A 262 5.47 -23.81 -28.12
N VAL A 263 6.50 -23.82 -28.97
CA VAL A 263 7.71 -23.02 -28.75
C VAL A 263 7.45 -21.53 -28.99
N THR A 264 6.65 -21.19 -30.00
CA THR A 264 6.24 -19.81 -30.28
C THR A 264 5.34 -19.26 -29.16
N LEU A 265 4.38 -20.04 -28.66
CA LEU A 265 3.56 -19.68 -27.50
C LEU A 265 4.38 -19.40 -26.25
N LEU A 266 5.46 -20.16 -26.00
CA LEU A 266 6.35 -19.93 -24.87
C LEU A 266 7.16 -18.63 -24.98
N THR A 267 7.48 -18.17 -26.19
CA THR A 267 8.15 -16.87 -26.38
C THR A 267 7.24 -15.66 -26.13
N LEU A 268 5.92 -15.85 -26.12
CA LEU A 268 4.96 -14.81 -25.77
C LEU A 268 4.83 -14.59 -24.26
N LEU A 269 5.30 -15.53 -23.42
CA LEU A 269 5.18 -15.45 -21.97
C LEU A 269 5.90 -14.23 -21.36
N PRO A 270 7.17 -13.93 -21.68
CA PRO A 270 7.79 -12.71 -21.16
C PRO A 270 7.08 -11.44 -21.64
N LEU A 271 6.59 -11.41 -22.89
CA LEU A 271 5.85 -10.27 -23.42
C LEU A 271 4.50 -10.08 -22.71
N SER A 272 3.80 -11.17 -22.39
CA SER A 272 2.55 -11.10 -21.62
C SER A 272 2.80 -10.61 -20.19
N LEU A 273 3.90 -11.03 -19.57
CA LEU A 273 4.28 -10.56 -18.24
C LEU A 273 4.71 -9.08 -18.24
N ILE A 274 5.42 -8.63 -19.27
CA ILE A 274 5.69 -7.19 -19.47
C ILE A 274 4.38 -6.43 -19.57
N TRP A 275 3.47 -6.88 -20.44
CA TRP A 275 2.18 -6.21 -20.66
C TRP A 275 1.30 -6.15 -19.39
N ALA A 276 1.30 -7.22 -18.60
CA ALA A 276 0.51 -7.31 -17.37
C ALA A 276 1.13 -6.52 -16.21
N ASN A 277 2.45 -6.62 -16.03
CA ASN A 277 3.12 -6.15 -14.82
C ASN A 277 3.75 -4.76 -14.95
N LEU A 278 4.09 -4.30 -16.16
CA LEU A 278 4.73 -2.99 -16.34
C LEU A 278 3.92 -1.85 -15.69
N PRO A 279 2.60 -1.72 -15.89
CA PRO A 279 1.82 -0.65 -15.26
C PRO A 279 1.78 -0.73 -13.73
N LEU A 280 2.03 -1.91 -13.14
CA LEU A 280 2.01 -2.13 -11.69
C LEU A 280 3.34 -1.78 -11.02
N VAL A 281 4.44 -1.76 -11.78
CA VAL A 281 5.79 -1.51 -11.26
C VAL A 281 6.43 -0.26 -11.86
N ASP A 282 5.72 0.48 -12.70
CA ASP A 282 6.19 1.72 -13.29
C ASP A 282 6.21 2.83 -12.23
N GLN A 283 7.41 3.24 -11.84
CA GLN A 283 7.66 4.30 -10.87
C GLN A 283 8.09 5.61 -11.55
N SER A 284 8.05 5.70 -12.88
CA SER A 284 8.57 6.86 -13.65
C SER A 284 7.91 8.20 -13.30
N HIS A 285 6.63 8.16 -12.88
CA HIS A 285 5.85 9.32 -12.48
C HIS A 285 5.65 9.45 -10.96
N ASN A 286 6.23 8.56 -10.16
CA ASN A 286 6.08 8.60 -8.71
C ASN A 286 7.04 9.63 -8.06
N GLN A 287 6.64 10.90 -8.08
CA GLN A 287 7.40 12.01 -7.50
C GLN A 287 6.68 12.71 -6.33
N GLY A 288 5.57 12.14 -5.85
CA GLY A 288 4.71 12.77 -4.84
C GLY A 288 5.46 13.18 -3.57
N ASN A 289 6.20 12.25 -2.96
CA ASN A 289 6.94 12.51 -1.72
C ASN A 289 8.09 13.50 -1.90
N TYR A 290 8.75 13.47 -3.06
CA TYR A 290 9.79 14.45 -3.39
C TYR A 290 9.20 15.86 -3.54
N ALA A 291 8.08 15.99 -4.26
CA ALA A 291 7.37 17.25 -4.44
C ALA A 291 6.81 17.78 -3.10
N TRP A 292 6.23 16.91 -2.29
CA TRP A 292 5.78 17.26 -0.93
C TRP A 292 6.95 17.80 -0.08
N GLY A 293 8.09 17.13 -0.07
CA GLY A 293 9.27 17.58 0.68
C GLY A 293 9.81 18.93 0.17
N GLN A 294 9.82 19.16 -1.14
CA GLN A 294 10.20 20.44 -1.72
C GLN A 294 9.25 21.56 -1.30
N TYR A 295 7.93 21.29 -1.31
CA TYR A 295 6.94 22.25 -0.86
C TYR A 295 7.13 22.59 0.63
N VAL A 296 7.22 21.59 1.51
CA VAL A 296 7.43 21.81 2.96
C VAL A 296 8.66 22.64 3.25
N LEU A 297 9.80 22.35 2.60
CA LEU A 297 11.03 23.10 2.83
C LEU A 297 11.02 24.51 2.22
N SER A 298 10.07 24.81 1.31
CA SER A 298 9.83 26.15 0.78
C SER A 298 9.00 27.04 1.70
N LEU A 299 8.29 26.45 2.67
CA LEU A 299 7.46 27.17 3.62
C LEU A 299 8.32 28.00 4.59
N PRO A 300 7.74 29.06 5.20
CA PRO A 300 8.44 29.93 6.16
C PRO A 300 8.60 29.27 7.54
N LEU A 301 9.18 28.07 7.59
CA LEU A 301 9.54 27.40 8.84
C LEU A 301 10.61 28.21 9.58
N ALA A 302 10.48 28.35 10.90
CA ALA A 302 11.43 29.09 11.72
C ALA A 302 12.86 28.53 11.58
N LYS A 303 13.85 29.41 11.61
CA LYS A 303 15.26 29.01 11.58
C LYS A 303 15.62 28.26 12.86
N ASP A 304 16.55 27.31 12.78
CA ASP A 304 17.06 26.55 13.93
C ASP A 304 15.94 25.80 14.70
N SER A 305 14.89 25.40 13.97
CA SER A 305 13.72 24.67 14.48
C SER A 305 13.82 23.18 14.21
N ALA A 306 13.00 22.40 14.92
CA ALA A 306 12.94 20.95 14.78
C ALA A 306 11.75 20.51 13.92
N VAL A 307 11.94 19.47 13.10
CA VAL A 307 10.86 18.78 12.39
C VAL A 307 10.85 17.32 12.80
N LEU A 308 9.84 16.92 13.55
CA LEU A 308 9.60 15.52 13.95
C LEU A 308 8.76 14.87 12.85
N ALA A 309 9.33 13.91 12.13
CA ALA A 309 8.70 13.29 10.96
C ALA A 309 8.57 11.77 11.15
N ASP A 310 7.55 11.17 10.53
CA ASP A 310 7.47 9.71 10.39
C ASP A 310 8.45 9.21 9.31
N PRO A 311 8.64 7.88 9.14
CA PRO A 311 9.57 7.34 8.14
C PRO A 311 9.27 7.76 6.70
N GLU A 312 7.99 7.97 6.35
CA GLU A 312 7.57 8.32 4.99
C GLU A 312 7.93 9.77 4.67
N LYS A 313 7.67 10.70 5.61
CA LYS A 313 7.95 12.12 5.47
C LYS A 313 9.42 12.47 5.74
N PHE A 314 10.11 11.71 6.59
CA PHE A 314 11.52 11.95 6.89
C PHE A 314 12.42 11.75 5.67
N ALA A 315 12.24 10.66 4.92
CA ALA A 315 13.10 10.31 3.79
C ALA A 315 13.25 11.42 2.73
N PRO A 316 12.17 12.03 2.19
CA PRO A 316 12.29 13.12 1.22
C PRO A 316 12.91 14.39 1.82
N LEU A 317 12.55 14.76 3.06
CA LEU A 317 13.12 15.92 3.75
C LEU A 317 14.63 15.75 3.97
N TYR A 318 15.03 14.58 4.46
CA TYR A 318 16.43 14.25 4.74
C TYR A 318 17.27 14.21 3.46
N TYR A 319 16.74 13.64 2.36
CA TYR A 319 17.43 13.67 1.07
C TYR A 319 17.65 15.11 0.56
N LEU A 320 16.61 15.95 0.59
CA LEU A 320 16.70 17.35 0.17
C LEU A 320 17.70 18.14 1.04
N GLN A 321 17.71 17.90 2.34
CA GLN A 321 18.65 18.58 3.23
C GLN A 321 20.09 18.10 3.03
N GLN A 322 20.34 16.79 3.15
CA GLN A 322 21.69 16.24 3.20
C GLN A 322 22.36 16.16 1.83
N ILE A 323 21.59 15.93 0.76
CA ILE A 323 22.12 15.76 -0.61
C ILE A 323 21.95 17.04 -1.43
N LYS A 324 20.83 17.75 -1.29
CA LYS A 324 20.57 19.00 -2.05
C LYS A 324 20.95 20.27 -1.28
N GLY A 325 21.29 20.17 0.02
CA GLY A 325 21.68 21.33 0.83
C GLY A 325 20.52 22.29 1.15
N VAL A 326 19.27 21.84 1.03
CA VAL A 326 18.09 22.68 1.25
C VAL A 326 17.76 22.73 2.74
N ARG A 327 17.60 23.92 3.31
CA ARG A 327 17.22 24.12 4.73
C ARG A 327 18.11 23.35 5.72
N SER A 328 19.43 23.53 5.59
CA SER A 328 20.41 22.94 6.53
C SER A 328 20.33 23.54 7.95
N ASP A 329 19.51 24.58 8.14
CA ASP A 329 19.16 25.19 9.43
C ASP A 329 18.14 24.39 10.24
N LEU A 330 17.44 23.43 9.63
CA LEU A 330 16.43 22.62 10.32
C LEU A 330 17.03 21.38 10.95
N ASP A 331 16.54 21.01 12.12
CA ASP A 331 16.86 19.75 12.77
C ASP A 331 15.79 18.70 12.45
N LEU A 332 16.09 17.79 11.52
CA LEU A 332 15.15 16.74 11.09
C LEU A 332 15.30 15.50 11.98
N ILE A 333 14.20 15.06 12.60
CA ILE A 333 14.22 14.03 13.64
C ILE A 333 13.30 12.87 13.26
N LEU A 334 13.86 11.66 13.32
CA LEU A 334 13.16 10.38 13.21
C LEU A 334 13.48 9.53 14.44
N LEU A 335 12.45 9.20 15.22
CA LEU A 335 12.52 8.37 16.42
C LEU A 335 11.70 7.09 16.23
N GLY A 336 12.01 6.06 17.02
CA GLY A 336 11.47 4.71 16.86
C GLY A 336 10.17 4.42 17.62
N SER A 337 9.74 5.29 18.54
CA SER A 337 8.51 5.12 19.32
C SER A 337 7.84 6.44 19.63
N GLU A 338 6.53 6.42 19.85
CA GLU A 338 5.73 7.59 20.22
C GLU A 338 6.23 8.26 21.51
N GLU A 339 6.55 7.49 22.54
CA GLU A 339 7.10 7.97 23.82
C GLU A 339 8.39 8.78 23.62
N LEU A 340 9.26 8.37 22.69
CA LEU A 340 10.47 9.11 22.35
C LEU A 340 10.14 10.44 21.67
N TYR A 341 9.14 10.48 20.77
CA TYR A 341 8.68 11.74 20.17
C TYR A 341 8.08 12.69 21.21
N GLN A 342 7.27 12.19 22.14
CA GLN A 342 6.70 13.00 23.21
C GLN A 342 7.79 13.57 24.12
N THR A 343 8.77 12.74 24.50
CA THR A 343 9.91 13.16 25.32
C THR A 343 10.74 14.23 24.62
N GLU A 344 11.05 14.05 23.34
CA GLU A 344 11.81 15.01 22.53
C GLU A 344 11.04 16.33 22.33
N LEU A 345 9.74 16.24 22.04
CA LEU A 345 8.86 17.41 21.92
C LEU A 345 8.84 18.21 23.23
N ALA A 346 8.61 17.54 24.36
CA ALA A 346 8.57 18.18 25.67
C ALA A 346 9.92 18.85 26.02
N ALA A 347 11.04 18.20 25.71
CA ALA A 347 12.38 18.76 25.92
C ALA A 347 12.61 20.05 25.12
N ARG A 348 12.27 20.03 23.82
CA ARG A 348 12.46 21.19 22.93
C ARG A 348 11.55 22.36 23.25
N LEU A 349 10.28 22.08 23.55
CA LEU A 349 9.35 23.10 24.06
C LEU A 349 9.81 23.64 25.42
N GLY A 350 10.47 22.83 26.24
CA GLY A 350 11.16 23.23 27.47
C GLY A 350 12.22 24.31 27.25
N THR A 351 12.92 24.25 26.12
CA THR A 351 13.95 25.22 25.71
C THR A 351 13.44 26.34 24.80
N GLU A 352 12.11 26.48 24.65
CA GLU A 352 11.46 27.44 23.74
C GLU A 352 11.85 27.30 22.26
N GLN A 353 12.37 26.13 21.87
CA GLN A 353 12.64 25.85 20.47
C GLN A 353 11.32 25.60 19.73
N THR A 354 11.20 26.16 18.53
CA THR A 354 10.04 25.88 17.66
C THR A 354 10.10 24.44 17.16
N VAL A 355 8.97 23.74 17.24
CA VAL A 355 8.83 22.35 16.78
C VAL A 355 7.70 22.25 15.76
N TYR A 356 7.98 21.54 14.66
CA TYR A 356 7.01 21.17 13.63
C TYR A 356 6.81 19.66 13.61
N LEU A 357 5.56 19.22 13.46
CA LEU A 357 5.18 17.83 13.27
C LEU A 357 4.87 17.59 11.80
N ALA A 358 5.60 16.65 11.20
CA ALA A 358 5.33 16.06 9.89
C ALA A 358 4.85 14.61 10.07
N ARG A 359 4.01 14.39 11.09
CA ARG A 359 3.43 13.11 11.49
C ARG A 359 2.24 13.36 12.43
N TYR A 360 1.41 12.34 12.60
CA TYR A 360 0.46 12.30 13.72
C TYR A 360 1.18 12.02 15.05
N LEU A 361 0.81 12.74 16.10
CA LEU A 361 1.29 12.53 17.47
C LEU A 361 0.13 12.82 18.45
N PRO A 362 -0.38 11.83 19.19
CA PRO A 362 -1.46 12.03 20.14
C PRO A 362 -0.95 12.65 21.46
N HIS A 363 -1.89 12.94 22.37
CA HIS A 363 -1.63 13.47 23.72
C HIS A 363 -0.95 14.84 23.75
N LEU A 364 -1.48 15.76 22.95
CA LEU A 364 -1.03 17.15 22.87
C LEU A 364 -1.94 18.11 23.65
N GLU A 365 -2.68 17.60 24.64
CA GLU A 365 -3.62 18.40 25.42
C GLU A 365 -2.92 19.56 26.12
N GLY A 366 -3.53 20.75 26.09
CA GLY A 366 -2.97 21.96 26.69
C GLY A 366 -1.87 22.65 25.86
N LEU A 367 -1.51 22.13 24.69
CA LEU A 367 -0.64 22.82 23.72
C LEU A 367 -1.47 23.56 22.67
N TYR A 368 -0.90 24.62 22.11
CA TYR A 368 -1.46 25.33 20.97
C TYR A 368 -0.82 24.83 19.68
N LEU A 369 -1.68 24.48 18.71
CA LEU A 369 -1.29 23.89 17.43
C LEU A 369 -1.80 24.76 16.28
N ARG A 370 -1.01 24.82 15.20
CA ARG A 370 -1.45 25.47 13.96
C ARG A 370 -0.75 24.88 12.74
N SER A 371 -1.40 24.87 11.59
CA SER A 371 -0.82 24.42 10.33
C SER A 371 0.12 25.46 9.74
N VAL A 372 1.26 25.00 9.23
CA VAL A 372 2.14 25.74 8.33
C VAL A 372 2.30 24.86 7.09
N GLY A 373 1.41 25.05 6.11
CA GLY A 373 1.20 24.06 5.06
C GLY A 373 0.85 22.69 5.67
N PRO A 374 1.39 21.57 5.16
CA PRO A 374 1.04 20.22 5.62
C PRO A 374 1.80 19.78 6.88
N VAL A 375 2.54 20.69 7.54
CA VAL A 375 3.19 20.42 8.84
C VAL A 375 2.55 21.25 9.94
N VAL A 376 2.57 20.75 11.17
CA VAL A 376 1.90 21.39 12.31
C VAL A 376 2.92 21.98 13.26
N GLN A 377 2.87 23.29 13.49
CA GLN A 377 3.67 23.94 14.53
C GLN A 377 3.05 23.69 15.90
N VAL A 378 3.89 23.33 16.87
CA VAL A 378 3.50 23.12 18.27
C VAL A 378 4.10 24.20 19.14
N SER A 379 3.30 24.75 20.07
CA SER A 379 3.77 25.73 21.04
C SER A 379 2.99 25.66 22.36
N LYS A 380 3.54 26.26 23.42
CA LYS A 380 2.93 26.29 24.76
C LYS A 380 1.82 27.34 24.93
N SER A 381 1.76 28.34 24.05
CA SER A 381 0.84 29.46 24.16
C SER A 381 0.43 29.93 22.78
N ALA A 382 -0.85 30.30 22.63
CA ALA A 382 -1.34 30.95 21.43
C ALA A 382 -0.56 32.25 21.18
N SER A 383 0.06 32.38 20.02
CA SER A 383 0.67 33.65 19.61
C SER A 383 -0.38 34.52 18.93
N LEU A 384 -0.70 35.66 19.56
CA LEU A 384 -1.58 36.68 18.98
C LEU A 384 -0.92 37.45 17.81
N GLN A 385 0.38 37.24 17.54
CA GLN A 385 1.17 38.10 16.65
C GLN A 385 1.14 37.72 15.16
N VAL A 386 0.59 36.57 14.75
CA VAL A 386 0.84 36.05 13.37
C VAL A 386 -0.26 36.39 12.34
N TYR A 387 -1.02 37.48 12.56
CA TYR A 387 -2.02 37.97 11.61
C TYR A 387 -1.58 39.27 10.92
N GLU A 388 -0.30 39.42 10.53
CA GLU A 388 0.15 40.67 9.88
C GLU A 388 -0.27 40.80 8.41
N ASN A 389 -0.69 39.71 7.74
CA ASN A 389 -0.94 39.72 6.28
C ASN A 389 -2.32 39.20 5.85
N ALA A 390 -3.18 38.74 6.77
CA ALA A 390 -4.50 38.25 6.42
C ALA A 390 -5.48 39.43 6.36
N SER A 391 -6.18 39.54 5.25
CA SER A 391 -7.05 40.67 4.89
C SER A 391 -8.35 40.72 5.71
N ALA A 392 -8.61 39.68 6.52
CA ALA A 392 -9.90 39.44 7.16
C ALA A 392 -11.04 39.49 6.13
N ALA A 393 -10.83 38.84 4.98
CA ALA A 393 -11.76 38.89 3.85
C ALA A 393 -13.09 38.17 4.12
N TYR A 394 -13.15 37.28 5.12
CA TYR A 394 -14.28 36.39 5.32
C TYR A 394 -14.83 36.34 6.76
N PRO A 395 -15.05 37.46 7.48
CA PRO A 395 -15.36 37.49 8.92
C PRO A 395 -16.76 36.95 9.25
N VAL A 396 -17.00 35.67 8.98
CA VAL A 396 -18.30 35.00 9.04
C VAL A 396 -18.26 33.98 10.17
N SER A 397 -19.20 34.09 11.09
CA SER A 397 -19.36 33.16 12.21
C SER A 397 -20.20 31.96 11.82
N PHE A 398 -19.79 30.77 12.26
CA PHE A 398 -20.49 29.51 12.12
C PHE A 398 -21.09 29.15 13.48
N GLY A 399 -22.41 29.07 13.54
CA GLY A 399 -23.14 28.72 14.77
C GLY A 399 -23.02 29.73 15.91
N GLY A 400 -22.34 30.87 15.73
CA GLY A 400 -22.03 31.82 16.80
C GLY A 400 -20.88 31.37 17.71
N GLU A 401 -20.12 30.35 17.31
CA GLU A 401 -19.04 29.77 18.13
C GLU A 401 -17.65 29.93 17.48
N ILE A 402 -17.55 29.80 16.15
CA ILE A 402 -16.29 29.84 15.41
C ILE A 402 -16.42 30.77 14.21
N GLN A 403 -15.52 31.73 14.10
CA GLN A 403 -15.42 32.64 12.97
C GLN A 403 -14.34 32.18 11.99
N LEU A 404 -14.65 32.18 10.69
CA LEU A 404 -13.59 32.20 9.67
C LEU A 404 -13.13 33.65 9.52
N LEU A 405 -11.82 33.91 9.56
CA LEU A 405 -11.26 35.25 9.37
C LEU A 405 -10.79 35.44 7.93
N ASP A 406 -10.03 34.48 7.42
CA ASP A 406 -9.47 34.52 6.07
C ASP A 406 -9.29 33.13 5.48
N ALA A 407 -9.09 33.06 4.17
CA ALA A 407 -8.79 31.85 3.43
C ALA A 407 -7.78 32.14 2.31
N GLU A 408 -6.70 31.38 2.27
CA GLU A 408 -5.66 31.49 1.25
C GLU A 408 -5.62 30.22 0.40
N VAL A 409 -5.77 30.37 -0.91
CA VAL A 409 -5.69 29.25 -1.87
C VAL A 409 -4.55 29.49 -2.83
N ILE A 410 -3.56 28.59 -2.82
CA ILE A 410 -2.40 28.64 -3.71
C ILE A 410 -2.39 27.38 -4.58
N ARG A 411 -2.20 27.54 -5.90
CA ARG A 411 -1.94 26.39 -6.78
C ARG A 411 -0.57 25.81 -6.44
N ASP A 412 -0.44 24.48 -6.43
CA ASP A 412 0.83 23.82 -6.14
C ASP A 412 1.99 24.42 -6.97
N PRO A 413 3.02 24.97 -6.33
CA PRO A 413 4.09 25.69 -7.01
C PRO A 413 4.97 24.77 -7.87
N LEU A 414 4.84 23.46 -7.69
CA LEU A 414 5.57 22.42 -8.45
C LEU A 414 4.75 21.89 -9.63
N GLY A 415 3.56 22.45 -9.89
CA GLY A 415 2.73 22.14 -11.04
C GLY A 415 1.91 20.85 -10.91
N ARG A 416 1.79 20.27 -9.71
CA ARG A 416 0.86 19.17 -9.45
C ARG A 416 -0.58 19.67 -9.59
N ALA A 417 -1.50 18.77 -9.93
CA ALA A 417 -2.93 19.07 -10.06
C ALA A 417 -3.63 19.14 -8.70
N ILE A 418 -3.06 19.90 -7.75
CA ILE A 418 -3.61 20.14 -6.41
C ILE A 418 -3.54 21.63 -6.06
N HIS A 419 -4.32 22.02 -5.06
CA HIS A 419 -4.30 23.35 -4.45
C HIS A 419 -4.07 23.23 -2.95
N HIS A 420 -3.30 24.17 -2.41
CA HIS A 420 -3.03 24.34 -1.00
C HIS A 420 -4.02 25.37 -0.46
N LEU A 421 -4.97 24.95 0.38
CA LEU A 421 -5.89 25.82 1.09
C LEU A 421 -5.42 25.98 2.53
N THR A 422 -5.30 27.21 3.01
CA THR A 422 -5.14 27.51 4.44
C THR A 422 -6.31 28.35 4.91
N LEU A 423 -7.05 27.84 5.89
CA LEU A 423 -8.16 28.52 6.54
C LEU A 423 -7.66 29.12 7.86
N TYR A 424 -8.09 30.35 8.15
CA TYR A 424 -7.74 31.04 9.39
C TYR A 424 -8.99 31.18 10.24
N TRP A 425 -9.11 30.35 11.27
CA TRP A 425 -10.25 30.30 12.17
C TRP A 425 -10.00 31.09 13.46
N GLN A 426 -11.06 31.52 14.13
CA GLN A 426 -11.02 32.08 15.49
C GLN A 426 -12.22 31.56 16.29
N ALA A 427 -11.98 31.01 17.47
CA ALA A 427 -13.06 30.63 18.39
C ALA A 427 -13.59 31.89 19.10
N GLU A 428 -14.87 32.23 18.90
CA GLU A 428 -15.53 33.38 19.55
C GLU A 428 -15.93 33.06 21.00
N THR A 429 -16.25 31.78 21.26
CA THR A 429 -16.61 31.26 22.57
C THR A 429 -15.94 29.91 22.81
N GLU A 430 -16.06 29.37 24.02
CA GLU A 430 -15.68 27.97 24.28
C GLU A 430 -16.52 27.04 23.39
N THR A 431 -15.84 26.36 22.47
CA THR A 431 -16.40 25.43 21.49
C THR A 431 -16.65 24.09 22.16
N ARG A 432 -17.91 23.64 22.18
CA ARG A 432 -18.26 22.37 22.85
C ARG A 432 -18.17 21.16 21.92
N GLY A 433 -18.35 21.38 20.62
CA GLY A 433 -18.29 20.35 19.60
C GLY A 433 -16.88 20.14 19.06
N ASP A 434 -16.56 18.89 18.74
CA ASP A 434 -15.43 18.49 17.91
C ASP A 434 -15.89 18.46 16.46
N LEU A 435 -15.75 19.58 15.76
CA LEU A 435 -16.28 19.83 14.43
C LEU A 435 -15.25 19.46 13.36
N VAL A 436 -15.77 19.09 12.19
CA VAL A 436 -14.98 18.78 10.99
C VAL A 436 -15.26 19.80 9.89
N VAL A 437 -14.22 20.08 9.12
CA VAL A 437 -14.27 20.91 7.92
C VAL A 437 -14.70 20.04 6.74
N ARG A 438 -15.67 20.53 5.97
CA ARG A 438 -16.04 19.99 4.65
C ARG A 438 -15.85 21.07 3.60
N LEU A 439 -15.29 20.68 2.46
CA LEU A 439 -15.06 21.54 1.30
C LEU A 439 -15.91 21.03 0.13
N ARG A 440 -16.44 21.93 -0.69
CA ARG A 440 -17.13 21.52 -1.92
C ARG A 440 -16.85 22.47 -3.09
N LEU A 441 -16.92 21.92 -4.29
CA LEU A 441 -16.78 22.65 -5.55
C LEU A 441 -18.12 22.72 -6.26
N MET A 442 -18.58 23.96 -6.48
CA MET A 442 -19.84 24.26 -7.15
C MET A 442 -19.59 24.64 -8.60
N ASP A 443 -20.37 24.12 -9.54
CA ASP A 443 -20.32 24.58 -10.93
C ASP A 443 -21.08 25.91 -11.13
N GLY A 444 -21.01 26.47 -12.34
CA GLY A 444 -21.71 27.70 -12.71
C GLY A 444 -23.24 27.60 -12.67
N GLU A 445 -23.81 26.39 -12.55
CA GLU A 445 -25.24 26.15 -12.33
C GLU A 445 -25.58 25.98 -10.84
N ASN A 446 -24.64 26.29 -9.94
CA ASN A 446 -24.77 26.19 -8.49
C ASN A 446 -25.06 24.75 -8.01
N ARG A 447 -24.54 23.74 -8.71
CA ARG A 447 -24.58 22.34 -8.28
C ARG A 447 -23.24 21.93 -7.68
N ALA A 448 -23.28 21.21 -6.55
CA ALA A 448 -22.10 20.60 -5.98
C ALA A 448 -21.62 19.47 -6.90
N ARG A 449 -20.40 19.58 -7.42
CA ARG A 449 -19.79 18.60 -8.34
C ARG A 449 -18.75 17.73 -7.64
N TRP A 450 -18.18 18.22 -6.55
CA TRP A 450 -17.27 17.49 -5.68
C TRP A 450 -17.43 17.99 -4.26
N GLU A 451 -17.21 17.08 -3.31
CA GLU A 451 -17.16 17.37 -1.89
C GLU A 451 -16.00 16.58 -1.27
N SER A 452 -15.28 17.20 -0.34
CA SER A 452 -14.21 16.55 0.40
C SER A 452 -14.78 15.59 1.43
N GLU A 453 -13.93 14.69 1.89
CA GLU A 453 -14.21 13.94 3.11
C GLU A 453 -14.13 14.86 4.34
N GLU A 454 -14.66 14.39 5.47
CA GLU A 454 -14.62 15.10 6.74
C GLU A 454 -13.17 15.22 7.23
N ALA A 455 -12.70 16.45 7.43
CA ALA A 455 -11.34 16.72 7.91
C ALA A 455 -11.37 17.42 9.27
N ARG A 456 -10.79 16.78 10.28
CA ARG A 456 -10.50 17.44 11.56
C ARG A 456 -9.42 18.52 11.33
N PRO A 457 -9.58 19.73 11.89
CA PRO A 457 -8.62 20.81 11.68
C PRO A 457 -7.19 20.47 12.11
N VAL A 458 -6.24 21.21 11.52
CA VAL A 458 -4.81 21.14 11.81
C VAL A 458 -4.26 19.74 11.56
N SER A 459 -4.55 19.20 10.38
CA SER A 459 -4.16 17.85 9.95
C SER A 459 -4.59 16.76 10.93
N GLY A 460 -5.78 16.93 11.54
CA GLY A 460 -6.36 16.01 12.50
C GLY A 460 -5.79 16.07 13.92
N LEU A 461 -4.86 16.98 14.20
CA LEU A 461 -4.20 17.08 15.50
C LEU A 461 -4.88 18.03 16.49
N TYR A 462 -5.75 18.94 16.03
CA TYR A 462 -6.33 19.96 16.91
C TYR A 462 -7.86 20.03 16.83
N PRO A 463 -8.58 19.21 17.61
CA PRO A 463 -10.04 19.21 17.59
C PRO A 463 -10.60 20.56 18.04
N THR A 464 -11.72 20.99 17.47
CA THR A 464 -12.23 22.34 17.70
C THR A 464 -12.60 22.61 19.14
N ASN A 465 -12.99 21.61 19.91
CA ASN A 465 -13.32 21.75 21.34
C ASN A 465 -12.09 21.98 22.25
N ALA A 466 -10.88 21.87 21.71
CA ALA A 466 -9.63 22.19 22.41
C ALA A 466 -9.10 23.60 22.07
N TRP A 467 -9.84 24.35 21.23
CA TRP A 467 -9.41 25.68 20.78
C TRP A 467 -9.59 26.72 21.88
N PRO A 468 -8.53 27.48 22.22
CA PRO A 468 -8.65 28.59 23.14
C PRO A 468 -9.52 29.70 22.53
N THR A 469 -10.33 30.35 23.35
CA THR A 469 -11.11 31.53 22.94
C THR A 469 -10.17 32.62 22.43
N ASP A 470 -10.60 33.31 21.37
CA ASP A 470 -9.89 34.38 20.65
C ASP A 470 -8.59 33.96 19.94
N ALA A 471 -8.13 32.71 20.09
CA ALA A 471 -6.94 32.24 19.39
C ALA A 471 -7.23 32.05 17.90
N ILE A 472 -6.34 32.59 17.06
CA ILE A 472 -6.38 32.39 15.61
C ILE A 472 -5.72 31.05 15.29
N ILE A 473 -6.33 30.22 14.47
CA ILE A 473 -5.84 28.88 14.14
C ILE A 473 -5.75 28.76 12.63
N SER A 474 -4.52 28.56 12.12
CA SER A 474 -4.31 28.22 10.71
C SER A 474 -4.52 26.73 10.52
N ASP A 475 -5.29 26.38 9.51
CA ASP A 475 -5.77 25.03 9.24
C ASP A 475 -5.60 24.71 7.75
N TYR A 476 -4.67 23.80 7.45
CA TYR A 476 -4.29 23.46 6.09
C TYR A 476 -5.08 22.27 5.55
N HIS A 477 -5.54 22.42 4.30
CA HIS A 477 -6.22 21.39 3.53
C HIS A 477 -5.59 21.25 2.14
N GLU A 478 -5.34 20.02 1.72
CA GLU A 478 -4.99 19.72 0.33
C GLU A 478 -6.27 19.49 -0.48
N ILE A 479 -6.49 20.34 -1.50
CA ILE A 479 -7.57 20.15 -2.46
C ILE A 479 -6.97 19.46 -3.68
N ALA A 480 -7.26 18.17 -3.86
CA ALA A 480 -6.89 17.41 -5.04
C ALA A 480 -8.15 17.10 -5.86
N PRO A 481 -8.53 17.96 -6.83
CA PRO A 481 -9.72 17.72 -7.64
C PRO A 481 -9.63 16.37 -8.34
N PRO A 482 -10.65 15.52 -8.24
CA PRO A 482 -10.56 14.18 -8.77
C PRO A 482 -10.51 14.20 -10.31
N PRO A 483 -9.85 13.22 -10.95
CA PRO A 483 -9.65 13.26 -12.40
C PRO A 483 -10.93 13.30 -13.24
N TRP A 484 -12.07 12.86 -12.71
CA TRP A 484 -13.37 12.88 -13.37
C TRP A 484 -14.09 14.24 -13.32
N LEU A 485 -13.58 15.19 -12.55
CA LEU A 485 -14.14 16.54 -12.50
C LEU A 485 -13.72 17.29 -13.78
N PRO A 486 -14.67 17.79 -14.60
CA PRO A 486 -14.33 18.48 -15.84
C PRO A 486 -13.46 19.71 -15.60
N ARG A 487 -12.55 20.00 -16.54
CA ARG A 487 -11.81 21.26 -16.55
C ARG A 487 -12.77 22.44 -16.56
N GLY A 488 -12.54 23.42 -15.70
CA GLY A 488 -13.36 24.63 -15.64
C GLY A 488 -13.15 25.43 -14.37
N GLU A 489 -13.88 26.54 -14.28
CA GLU A 489 -13.97 27.37 -13.08
C GLU A 489 -15.07 26.84 -12.17
N TYR A 490 -14.75 26.66 -10.89
CA TYR A 490 -15.68 26.23 -9.85
C TYR A 490 -15.67 27.22 -8.70
N THR A 491 -16.77 27.34 -7.97
CA THR A 491 -16.76 28.10 -6.71
C THR A 491 -16.44 27.16 -5.56
N LEU A 492 -15.36 27.45 -4.82
CA LEU A 492 -15.00 26.73 -3.61
C LEU A 492 -15.87 27.21 -2.44
N GLN A 493 -16.45 26.27 -1.72
CA GLN A 493 -17.19 26.54 -0.49
C GLN A 493 -16.66 25.70 0.67
N VAL A 494 -16.78 26.25 1.88
CA VAL A 494 -16.38 25.63 3.14
C VAL A 494 -17.56 25.59 4.11
N GLY A 495 -17.62 24.57 4.96
CA GLY A 495 -18.54 24.52 6.09
C GLY A 495 -17.98 23.74 7.28
N LEU A 496 -18.56 23.99 8.44
CA LEU A 496 -18.24 23.31 9.70
C LEU A 496 -19.42 22.44 10.12
N PHE A 497 -19.12 21.17 10.42
CA PHE A 497 -20.13 20.15 10.69
C PHE A 497 -19.78 19.35 11.94
N PRO A 498 -20.77 18.92 12.73
CA PRO A 498 -20.57 17.79 13.62
C PRO A 498 -20.16 16.56 12.79
N PRO A 499 -19.27 15.69 13.30
CA PRO A 499 -18.87 14.47 12.61
C PRO A 499 -20.08 13.61 12.29
N PHE A 500 -20.08 13.00 11.11
CA PHE A 500 -21.17 12.12 10.62
C PHE A 500 -22.55 12.80 10.55
N SER A 501 -22.58 14.14 10.42
CA SER A 501 -23.82 14.92 10.30
C SER A 501 -23.85 15.73 9.01
N ASP A 502 -24.99 15.71 8.32
CA ASP A 502 -25.27 16.62 7.20
C ASP A 502 -25.82 17.98 7.66
N ALA A 503 -26.18 18.11 8.94
CA ALA A 503 -26.61 19.36 9.54
C ALA A 503 -25.39 20.14 10.04
N GLY A 504 -24.84 20.99 9.17
CA GLY A 504 -23.73 21.89 9.50
C GLY A 504 -24.16 23.13 10.27
N LEU A 505 -23.18 23.82 10.84
CA LEU A 505 -23.38 25.09 11.52
C LEU A 505 -23.75 26.18 10.52
N THR A 506 -24.81 26.93 10.83
CA THR A 506 -25.28 28.03 9.98
C THR A 506 -24.33 29.22 10.01
N THR A 507 -24.12 29.84 8.85
CA THR A 507 -23.28 31.05 8.72
C THR A 507 -24.01 32.32 9.16
N SER A 508 -23.31 33.26 9.80
CA SER A 508 -23.83 34.56 10.17
C SER A 508 -24.16 35.38 8.92
N GLY A 509 -25.43 35.76 8.75
CA GLY A 509 -25.89 36.49 7.56
C GLY A 509 -26.29 35.60 6.38
N GLY A 510 -26.17 34.27 6.51
CA GLY A 510 -26.62 33.29 5.53
C GLY A 510 -27.67 32.33 6.10
N ALA A 511 -28.47 31.71 5.23
CA ALA A 511 -29.41 30.64 5.62
C ALA A 511 -28.81 29.23 5.44
N THR A 512 -27.52 29.14 5.07
CA THR A 512 -26.86 27.90 4.67
C THR A 512 -25.63 27.61 5.54
N PRO A 513 -25.26 26.33 5.73
CA PRO A 513 -24.04 25.95 6.45
C PRO A 513 -22.75 26.10 5.61
N TRP A 514 -22.86 26.72 4.44
CA TRP A 514 -21.77 26.84 3.46
C TRP A 514 -21.42 28.30 3.23
N LEU A 515 -20.13 28.59 3.24
CA LEU A 515 -19.53 29.89 2.92
C LEU A 515 -18.72 29.79 1.64
N SER A 516 -18.85 30.78 0.75
CA SER A 516 -18.11 30.86 -0.50
C SER A 516 -16.73 31.51 -0.32
N LEU A 517 -15.67 30.83 -0.75
CA LEU A 517 -14.29 31.29 -0.69
C LEU A 517 -13.76 31.84 -2.03
N GLY A 518 -14.57 31.79 -3.09
CA GLY A 518 -14.21 32.32 -4.41
C GLY A 518 -14.00 31.25 -5.48
N ALA A 519 -13.51 31.68 -6.64
CA ALA A 519 -13.32 30.81 -7.80
C ALA A 519 -12.03 29.99 -7.71
N LEU A 520 -12.10 28.75 -8.17
CA LEU A 520 -11.02 27.79 -8.27
C LEU A 520 -11.01 27.19 -9.68
N THR A 521 -9.89 27.36 -10.39
CA THR A 521 -9.68 26.68 -11.67
C THR A 521 -9.31 25.22 -11.44
N VAL A 522 -10.15 24.30 -11.90
CA VAL A 522 -9.85 22.87 -11.92
C VAL A 522 -9.22 22.50 -13.24
N ASP A 523 -8.02 21.92 -13.18
CA ASP A 523 -7.32 21.35 -14.32
C ASP A 523 -6.95 19.88 -14.05
N PRO A 524 -7.72 18.90 -14.55
CA PRO A 524 -7.47 17.50 -14.28
C PRO A 524 -6.13 17.05 -14.91
N PRO A 525 -5.47 16.03 -14.33
CA PRO A 525 -4.19 15.54 -14.82
C PRO A 525 -4.30 15.06 -16.28
N SER A 526 -3.27 15.33 -17.08
CA SER A 526 -3.23 14.98 -18.51
C SER A 526 -3.22 13.47 -18.78
N ASP A 527 -2.76 12.68 -17.81
CA ASP A 527 -2.77 11.22 -17.88
C ASP A 527 -3.24 10.65 -16.53
N PRO A 528 -4.56 10.52 -16.32
CA PRO A 528 -5.07 10.01 -15.06
C PRO A 528 -4.75 8.51 -14.91
N PRO A 529 -4.51 8.01 -13.67
CA PRO A 529 -4.24 6.60 -13.43
C PRO A 529 -5.30 5.69 -14.09
N PRO A 530 -4.92 4.55 -14.68
CA PRO A 530 -5.87 3.66 -15.36
C PRO A 530 -6.89 3.08 -14.37
N LEU A 531 -8.13 2.80 -14.83
CA LEU A 531 -9.10 2.07 -13.99
C LEU A 531 -8.79 0.57 -13.97
N PRO A 532 -9.17 -0.14 -12.89
CA PRO A 532 -8.89 -1.56 -12.71
C PRO A 532 -9.38 -2.44 -13.87
N ARG A 533 -10.56 -2.14 -14.44
CA ARG A 533 -11.09 -2.90 -15.58
C ARG A 533 -10.85 -2.15 -16.88
N LYS A 534 -10.21 -2.83 -17.84
CA LYS A 534 -9.93 -2.29 -19.18
C LYS A 534 -11.05 -2.66 -20.15
N SER A 535 -11.43 -1.71 -21.01
CA SER A 535 -12.36 -1.92 -22.12
C SER A 535 -11.78 -1.31 -23.40
N ARG A 536 -12.35 -1.66 -24.56
CA ARG A 536 -11.94 -1.11 -25.86
C ARG A 536 -13.18 -0.92 -26.73
N TYR A 537 -14.08 -0.04 -26.29
CA TYR A 537 -15.31 0.23 -27.02
C TYR A 537 -15.14 1.49 -27.86
N LEU A 538 -15.39 1.37 -29.16
CA LEU A 538 -15.31 2.47 -30.11
C LEU A 538 -16.71 2.94 -30.46
N PHE A 539 -17.01 4.22 -30.23
CA PHE A 539 -18.27 4.83 -30.62
C PHE A 539 -18.17 5.47 -32.01
N ALA A 540 -19.31 5.62 -32.69
CA ALA A 540 -19.38 6.18 -34.04
C ALA A 540 -18.84 7.63 -34.14
N SER A 541 -18.80 8.38 -33.04
CA SER A 541 -18.16 9.69 -32.96
C SER A 541 -16.62 9.64 -32.91
N GLY A 542 -16.01 8.46 -32.78
CA GLY A 542 -14.56 8.30 -32.65
C GLY A 542 -14.07 8.21 -31.19
N ALA A 543 -14.95 8.47 -30.22
CA ALA A 543 -14.66 8.32 -28.80
C ALA A 543 -14.39 6.85 -28.43
N TRP A 544 -13.43 6.64 -27.54
CA TRP A 544 -13.07 5.33 -26.99
C TRP A 544 -13.37 5.27 -25.50
N LEU A 545 -14.14 4.27 -25.08
CA LEU A 545 -14.14 3.84 -23.68
C LEU A 545 -12.98 2.85 -23.48
N THR A 546 -12.07 3.18 -22.58
CA THR A 546 -10.80 2.47 -22.36
C THR A 546 -10.73 1.70 -21.04
N GLY A 547 -11.65 1.98 -20.12
CA GLY A 547 -11.72 1.31 -18.83
C GLY A 547 -12.90 1.79 -17.99
N TYR A 548 -13.18 1.09 -16.90
CA TYR A 548 -14.26 1.39 -15.97
C TYR A 548 -13.98 0.83 -14.56
N ASN A 549 -14.61 1.39 -13.52
CA ASN A 549 -14.58 0.91 -12.15
C ASN A 549 -16.00 0.97 -11.58
N LEU A 550 -16.51 -0.18 -11.14
CA LEU A 550 -17.84 -0.37 -10.59
C LEU A 550 -17.85 -1.60 -9.68
N SER A 551 -18.84 -1.68 -8.80
CA SER A 551 -19.10 -2.86 -7.96
C SER A 551 -19.82 -3.96 -8.77
N ASN A 552 -19.51 -5.23 -8.52
CA ASN A 552 -20.24 -6.38 -9.04
C ASN A 552 -21.51 -6.69 -8.24
N GLU A 553 -21.75 -5.99 -7.15
CA GLU A 553 -22.91 -6.18 -6.29
C GLU A 553 -23.53 -4.83 -5.91
N SER A 554 -24.83 -4.78 -5.67
CA SER A 554 -25.52 -3.57 -5.19
C SER A 554 -26.74 -3.96 -4.37
N PHE A 555 -27.20 -3.07 -3.51
CA PHE A 555 -28.49 -3.24 -2.83
C PHE A 555 -29.61 -2.61 -3.64
N ALA A 556 -30.77 -3.23 -3.60
CA ALA A 556 -31.95 -2.76 -4.30
C ALA A 556 -32.26 -1.30 -3.93
N GLY A 557 -32.46 -0.45 -4.94
CA GLY A 557 -32.84 0.95 -4.75
C GLY A 557 -31.74 1.89 -4.20
N THR A 558 -30.52 1.40 -3.97
CA THR A 558 -29.42 2.23 -3.44
C THR A 558 -28.64 2.97 -4.53
N PRO A 559 -27.93 4.06 -4.20
CA PRO A 559 -27.01 4.72 -5.12
C PRO A 559 -25.86 3.80 -5.55
N PHE A 560 -25.60 3.74 -6.85
CA PHE A 560 -24.56 2.96 -7.49
C PHE A 560 -23.65 3.87 -8.31
N THR A 561 -22.38 3.95 -7.92
CA THR A 561 -21.39 4.83 -8.57
C THR A 561 -20.56 4.06 -9.59
N THR A 562 -20.34 4.64 -10.76
CA THR A 562 -19.50 4.09 -11.84
C THR A 562 -18.53 5.14 -12.36
N ASP A 563 -17.26 4.76 -12.43
CA ASP A 563 -16.20 5.57 -13.04
C ASP A 563 -15.84 5.02 -14.42
N LEU A 564 -15.63 5.90 -15.40
CA LEU A 564 -15.32 5.57 -16.79
C LEU A 564 -14.02 6.25 -17.25
N SER A 565 -13.23 5.58 -18.09
CA SER A 565 -12.05 6.13 -18.78
C SER A 565 -12.35 6.38 -20.25
N TRP A 566 -12.05 7.57 -20.74
CA TRP A 566 -12.31 7.97 -22.12
C TRP A 566 -11.03 8.38 -22.86
N ARG A 567 -11.05 8.26 -24.19
CA ARG A 567 -10.06 8.87 -25.09
C ARG A 567 -10.76 9.40 -26.34
N ARG A 568 -10.25 10.51 -26.91
CA ARG A 568 -10.75 11.15 -28.14
C ARG A 568 -12.24 11.52 -28.10
N VAL A 569 -12.66 12.16 -27.01
CA VAL A 569 -13.97 12.83 -26.95
C VAL A 569 -13.83 14.20 -27.62
N GLU A 570 -14.20 14.31 -28.90
CA GLU A 570 -13.97 15.51 -29.72
C GLU A 570 -15.14 16.50 -29.73
N GLU A 571 -16.33 16.06 -29.30
CA GLU A 571 -17.53 16.88 -29.17
C GLU A 571 -18.26 16.59 -27.85
N ASN A 572 -19.19 17.47 -27.46
CA ASN A 572 -20.04 17.21 -26.30
C ASN A 572 -21.04 16.12 -26.65
N GLU A 573 -21.13 15.12 -25.79
CA GLU A 573 -21.93 13.91 -25.99
C GLU A 573 -22.81 13.66 -24.76
N GLU A 574 -23.73 12.71 -24.89
CA GLU A 574 -24.56 12.23 -23.78
C GLU A 574 -24.30 10.73 -23.56
N ILE A 575 -23.80 10.37 -22.37
CA ILE A 575 -23.62 8.99 -21.94
C ILE A 575 -24.96 8.44 -21.48
N ARG A 576 -25.29 7.24 -21.96
CA ARG A 576 -26.41 6.45 -21.46
C ARG A 576 -25.90 5.27 -20.65
N LEU A 577 -26.33 5.18 -19.40
CA LEU A 577 -26.11 4.02 -18.54
C LEU A 577 -27.43 3.27 -18.39
N THR A 578 -27.47 2.02 -18.85
CA THR A 578 -28.69 1.22 -18.93
C THR A 578 -28.54 -0.07 -18.12
N TRP A 579 -29.46 -0.28 -17.18
CA TRP A 579 -29.67 -1.57 -16.53
C TRP A 579 -30.45 -2.49 -17.47
N ALA A 580 -29.92 -3.66 -17.76
CA ALA A 580 -30.62 -4.72 -18.47
C ALA A 580 -30.75 -5.94 -17.56
N ASP A 581 -31.93 -6.57 -17.53
CA ASP A 581 -32.14 -7.80 -16.76
C ASP A 581 -31.39 -9.00 -17.37
N SER A 582 -31.49 -10.18 -16.72
CA SER A 582 -30.86 -11.42 -17.20
C SER A 582 -31.36 -11.90 -18.57
N ARG A 583 -32.48 -11.37 -19.07
CA ARG A 583 -33.03 -11.64 -20.42
C ARG A 583 -32.58 -10.58 -21.44
N GLY A 584 -31.82 -9.58 -21.01
CA GLY A 584 -31.37 -8.45 -21.83
C GLY A 584 -32.41 -7.35 -22.02
N GLN A 585 -33.54 -7.40 -21.30
CA GLN A 585 -34.56 -6.35 -21.34
C GLN A 585 -34.08 -5.13 -20.57
N LYS A 586 -34.12 -3.95 -21.22
CA LYS A 586 -33.75 -2.68 -20.59
C LYS A 586 -34.76 -2.30 -19.51
N VAL A 587 -34.30 -2.19 -18.27
CA VAL A 587 -35.12 -1.91 -17.08
C VAL A 587 -35.14 -0.42 -16.75
N LYS A 588 -33.96 0.21 -16.77
CA LYS A 588 -33.78 1.63 -16.46
C LYS A 588 -32.63 2.20 -17.26
N THR A 589 -32.75 3.44 -17.73
CA THR A 589 -31.67 4.17 -18.39
C THR A 589 -31.55 5.57 -17.80
N ASP A 590 -30.34 5.93 -17.41
CA ASP A 590 -29.98 7.26 -16.93
C ASP A 590 -29.04 7.91 -17.96
N ILE A 591 -29.17 9.22 -18.18
CA ILE A 591 -28.42 9.97 -19.20
C ILE A 591 -27.61 11.06 -18.52
N PHE A 592 -26.34 11.20 -18.91
CA PHE A 592 -25.40 12.14 -18.33
C PHE A 592 -24.62 12.90 -19.42
N PRO A 593 -24.26 14.17 -19.20
CA PRO A 593 -23.39 14.89 -20.13
C PRO A 593 -21.96 14.34 -20.10
N LEU A 594 -21.31 14.30 -21.26
CA LEU A 594 -19.90 14.02 -21.46
C LEU A 594 -19.26 15.18 -22.23
N THR A 595 -18.42 15.94 -21.56
CA THR A 595 -17.80 17.15 -22.13
C THR A 595 -16.66 16.79 -23.06
N THR A 596 -16.48 17.62 -24.10
CA THR A 596 -15.33 17.55 -25.01
C THR A 596 -14.02 17.52 -24.22
N GLY A 597 -13.08 16.65 -24.63
CA GLY A 597 -11.78 16.48 -23.98
C GLY A 597 -11.79 15.69 -22.67
N ALA A 598 -12.94 15.16 -22.23
CA ALA A 598 -13.01 14.35 -21.03
C ALA A 598 -12.11 13.09 -21.13
N LEU A 599 -11.26 12.90 -20.12
CA LEU A 599 -10.45 11.69 -19.94
C LEU A 599 -11.11 10.70 -18.98
N ARG A 600 -12.00 11.20 -18.13
CA ARG A 600 -12.61 10.53 -16.98
C ARG A 600 -14.02 11.06 -16.79
N SER A 601 -14.94 10.20 -16.35
CA SER A 601 -16.26 10.63 -15.88
C SER A 601 -16.74 9.74 -14.73
N ARG A 602 -17.48 10.31 -13.79
CA ARG A 602 -18.13 9.62 -12.67
C ARG A 602 -19.63 9.83 -12.75
N HIS A 603 -20.38 8.76 -12.59
CA HIS A 603 -21.84 8.77 -12.65
C HIS A 603 -22.43 7.99 -11.49
N THR A 604 -23.43 8.57 -10.84
CA THR A 604 -24.21 7.89 -9.80
C THR A 604 -25.61 7.63 -10.34
N ILE A 605 -25.96 6.35 -10.44
CA ILE A 605 -27.28 5.85 -10.87
C ILE A 605 -27.95 5.14 -9.69
N THR A 606 -29.24 4.86 -9.77
CA THR A 606 -29.93 4.05 -8.73
C THR A 606 -30.03 2.61 -9.18
N ALA A 607 -29.66 1.67 -8.31
CA ALA A 607 -29.85 0.25 -8.57
C ALA A 607 -31.35 -0.11 -8.72
N PRO A 608 -31.69 -1.14 -9.51
CA PRO A 608 -33.06 -1.66 -9.61
C PRO A 608 -33.67 -1.98 -8.24
N GLN A 609 -34.98 -1.77 -8.11
CA GLN A 609 -35.73 -2.07 -6.86
C GLN A 609 -35.93 -3.57 -6.62
N THR A 610 -35.82 -4.38 -7.68
CA THR A 610 -36.00 -5.82 -7.62
C THR A 610 -34.65 -6.53 -7.58
N ALA A 611 -34.48 -7.44 -6.64
CA ALA A 611 -33.28 -8.27 -6.59
C ALA A 611 -33.17 -9.16 -7.84
N GLY A 612 -31.93 -9.43 -8.25
CA GLY A 612 -31.62 -10.23 -9.43
C GLY A 612 -30.29 -9.85 -10.07
N SER A 613 -29.93 -10.59 -11.11
CA SER A 613 -28.73 -10.34 -11.90
C SER A 613 -29.03 -9.38 -13.05
N TYR A 614 -28.28 -8.28 -13.12
CA TYR A 614 -28.43 -7.26 -14.15
C TYR A 614 -27.11 -7.00 -14.87
N THR A 615 -27.16 -6.69 -16.16
CA THR A 615 -26.01 -6.16 -16.88
C THR A 615 -26.10 -4.65 -16.97
N LEU A 616 -25.10 -3.93 -16.45
CA LEU A 616 -24.98 -2.50 -16.72
C LEU A 616 -24.36 -2.31 -18.10
N ARG A 617 -24.96 -1.47 -18.92
CA ARG A 617 -24.57 -1.19 -20.30
C ARG A 617 -24.28 0.29 -20.48
N VAL A 618 -23.33 0.61 -21.35
CA VAL A 618 -22.90 1.97 -21.68
C VAL A 618 -23.12 2.25 -23.16
N GLY A 619 -23.74 3.38 -23.48
CA GLY A 619 -23.95 3.89 -24.83
C GLY A 619 -23.66 5.40 -24.90
N LEU A 620 -23.55 5.93 -26.12
CA LEU A 620 -23.68 7.37 -26.37
C LEU A 620 -25.00 7.61 -27.12
N THR A 621 -25.73 8.67 -26.77
CA THR A 621 -27.03 8.99 -27.38
C THR A 621 -26.89 9.13 -28.90
N ASN A 622 -27.72 8.41 -29.66
CA ASN A 622 -27.72 8.42 -31.13
C ASN A 622 -26.39 8.01 -31.81
N LYS A 623 -25.49 7.32 -31.10
CA LYS A 623 -24.25 6.78 -31.68
C LYS A 623 -24.21 5.27 -31.50
N SER A 624 -23.86 4.56 -32.57
CA SER A 624 -23.54 3.13 -32.45
C SER A 624 -22.16 2.92 -31.84
N ALA A 625 -21.94 1.76 -31.25
CA ALA A 625 -20.73 1.35 -30.55
C ALA A 625 -20.26 -0.02 -31.06
N ARG A 626 -18.94 -0.21 -31.16
CA ARG A 626 -18.32 -1.51 -31.38
C ARG A 626 -17.66 -1.97 -30.10
N CYS A 627 -18.25 -2.98 -29.46
CA CYS A 627 -17.80 -3.46 -28.15
C CYS A 627 -16.55 -4.34 -28.21
N ASN A 628 -16.13 -4.74 -29.42
CA ASN A 628 -14.89 -5.46 -29.65
C ASN A 628 -14.42 -5.24 -31.09
N TRP A 629 -13.15 -5.54 -31.39
CA TRP A 629 -12.52 -5.24 -32.67
C TRP A 629 -13.22 -5.84 -33.90
N LEU A 630 -13.91 -6.98 -33.75
CA LEU A 630 -14.68 -7.65 -34.80
C LEU A 630 -16.20 -7.64 -34.57
N ALA A 631 -16.67 -6.96 -33.53
CA ALA A 631 -18.11 -6.91 -33.23
C ALA A 631 -18.85 -6.04 -34.25
N LEU A 632 -20.07 -6.45 -34.60
CA LEU A 632 -21.01 -5.58 -35.31
C LEU A 632 -21.36 -4.36 -34.45
N PRO A 633 -21.64 -3.19 -35.06
CA PRO A 633 -22.12 -2.03 -34.31
C PRO A 633 -23.43 -2.33 -33.57
N THR A 634 -23.50 -1.94 -32.30
CA THR A 634 -24.69 -2.02 -31.43
C THR A 634 -25.00 -0.64 -30.84
N ASP A 635 -26.18 -0.44 -30.25
CA ASP A 635 -26.54 0.86 -29.64
C ASP A 635 -25.83 1.13 -28.31
N ASP A 636 -25.33 0.08 -27.67
CA ASP A 636 -24.65 0.10 -26.37
C ASP A 636 -23.75 -1.14 -26.21
N CYS A 637 -22.85 -1.09 -25.22
CA CYS A 637 -21.92 -2.15 -24.87
C CYS A 637 -22.10 -2.59 -23.42
N PRO A 638 -22.00 -3.90 -23.10
CA PRO A 638 -22.05 -4.36 -21.72
C PRO A 638 -20.79 -3.93 -20.97
N LEU A 639 -20.94 -3.35 -19.78
CA LEU A 639 -19.83 -3.09 -18.85
C LEU A 639 -19.59 -4.34 -17.99
N ALA A 640 -20.53 -4.68 -17.11
CA ALA A 640 -20.42 -5.83 -16.20
C ALA A 640 -21.80 -6.33 -15.77
N THR A 641 -21.82 -7.58 -15.30
CA THR A 641 -22.95 -8.15 -14.56
C THR A 641 -22.85 -7.75 -13.10
N ILE A 642 -23.98 -7.32 -12.53
CA ILE A 642 -24.13 -6.80 -11.18
C ILE A 642 -25.26 -7.58 -10.51
N GLU A 643 -24.95 -8.22 -9.39
CA GLU A 643 -25.94 -8.88 -8.55
C GLU A 643 -26.60 -7.85 -7.62
N VAL A 644 -27.90 -7.65 -7.78
CA VAL A 644 -28.70 -6.76 -6.92
C VAL A 644 -29.39 -7.59 -5.86
N THR A 645 -29.14 -7.32 -4.58
CA THR A 645 -29.75 -8.05 -3.45
C THR A 645 -30.80 -7.19 -2.72
N PRO A 646 -31.78 -7.81 -2.02
CA PRO A 646 -32.90 -7.08 -1.41
C PRO A 646 -32.52 -6.18 -0.21
N ALA A 647 -31.40 -6.46 0.46
CA ALA A 647 -30.91 -5.71 1.63
C ALA A 647 -29.41 -5.98 1.85
N GLN A 648 -28.78 -5.15 2.69
CA GLN A 648 -27.40 -5.35 3.14
C GLN A 648 -27.26 -6.62 3.99
N GLU A 649 -26.76 -7.69 3.39
CA GLU A 649 -26.29 -8.87 4.13
C GLU A 649 -24.92 -8.56 4.74
N GLY A 650 -24.86 -8.23 6.04
CA GLY A 650 -23.63 -8.02 6.80
C GLY A 650 -23.86 -7.13 8.03
N LEU A 651 -22.83 -6.99 8.87
CA LEU A 651 -22.85 -6.21 10.11
C LEU A 651 -22.72 -4.70 9.86
N THR A 652 -21.80 -4.27 9.00
CA THR A 652 -21.58 -2.84 8.72
C THR A 652 -20.89 -2.59 7.37
N ASN A 653 -21.25 -1.50 6.68
CA ASN A 653 -20.64 -1.10 5.41
C ASN A 653 -19.70 0.09 5.65
N PHE A 654 -18.45 -0.04 5.22
CA PHE A 654 -17.44 1.01 5.28
C PHE A 654 -17.32 1.70 3.92
N ALA A 655 -17.83 2.93 3.83
CA ALA A 655 -17.74 3.84 2.68
C ALA A 655 -18.14 3.22 1.32
N ASN A 656 -18.98 2.19 1.30
CA ASN A 656 -19.32 1.40 0.11
C ASN A 656 -18.11 0.76 -0.59
N LEU A 657 -17.01 0.58 0.15
CA LEU A 657 -15.79 -0.10 -0.30
C LEU A 657 -15.80 -1.56 0.12
N MET A 658 -16.16 -1.81 1.38
CA MET A 658 -16.10 -3.12 2.01
C MET A 658 -17.19 -3.27 3.07
N LEU A 659 -17.62 -4.50 3.26
CA LEU A 659 -18.68 -4.89 4.18
C LEU A 659 -18.11 -5.88 5.19
N LEU A 660 -18.28 -5.59 6.48
CA LEU A 660 -18.10 -6.59 7.52
C LEU A 660 -19.28 -7.55 7.43
N VAL A 661 -19.04 -8.79 7.03
CA VAL A 661 -20.08 -9.82 6.88
C VAL A 661 -20.39 -10.46 8.23
N ASP A 662 -19.34 -10.81 8.98
CA ASP A 662 -19.43 -11.48 10.27
C ASP A 662 -18.14 -11.26 11.09
N ALA A 663 -18.22 -11.49 12.40
CA ALA A 663 -17.09 -11.40 13.32
C ALA A 663 -17.12 -12.53 14.35
N GLU A 664 -16.10 -13.39 14.33
CA GLU A 664 -15.96 -14.52 15.24
C GLU A 664 -14.98 -14.19 16.36
N ILE A 665 -15.49 -14.04 17.59
CA ILE A 665 -14.68 -13.90 18.80
C ILE A 665 -14.55 -15.28 19.44
N SER A 666 -13.34 -15.86 19.40
CA SER A 666 -13.14 -17.29 19.73
C SER A 666 -13.33 -17.62 21.22
N ARG A 667 -13.41 -16.61 22.10
CA ARG A 667 -13.54 -16.78 23.55
C ARG A 667 -14.71 -15.93 24.07
N ALA A 668 -15.61 -16.56 24.82
CA ALA A 668 -16.64 -15.85 25.59
C ALA A 668 -16.10 -15.29 26.92
N THR A 669 -15.05 -15.92 27.47
CA THR A 669 -14.38 -15.53 28.72
C THR A 669 -12.87 -15.56 28.56
N ALA A 670 -12.17 -14.60 29.19
CA ALA A 670 -10.72 -14.49 29.19
C ALA A 670 -10.18 -13.96 30.52
N HIS A 671 -8.86 -14.05 30.72
CA HIS A 671 -8.15 -13.43 31.85
C HIS A 671 -7.21 -12.31 31.37
N PRO A 672 -6.87 -11.34 32.24
CA PRO A 672 -5.87 -10.32 31.92
C PRO A 672 -4.56 -10.93 31.44
N GLY A 673 -3.96 -10.35 30.39
CA GLY A 673 -2.73 -10.87 29.78
C GLY A 673 -2.94 -12.05 28.81
N GLU A 674 -4.16 -12.50 28.55
CA GLU A 674 -4.41 -13.50 27.51
C GLU A 674 -4.50 -12.89 26.09
N ILE A 675 -4.25 -13.73 25.08
CA ILE A 675 -4.48 -13.40 23.67
C ILE A 675 -5.91 -13.76 23.30
N ILE A 676 -6.64 -12.80 22.73
CA ILE A 676 -8.01 -12.95 22.24
C ILE A 676 -7.96 -13.19 20.72
N PRO A 677 -8.28 -14.40 20.23
CA PRO A 677 -8.34 -14.67 18.80
C PRO A 677 -9.67 -14.16 18.23
N ILE A 678 -9.58 -13.30 17.21
CA ILE A 678 -10.74 -12.67 16.55
C ILE A 678 -10.60 -12.90 15.04
N THR A 679 -11.62 -13.40 14.37
CA THR A 679 -11.64 -13.52 12.90
C THR A 679 -12.73 -12.64 12.33
N LEU A 680 -12.34 -11.67 11.50
CA LEU A 680 -13.27 -10.79 10.79
C LEU A 680 -13.48 -11.33 9.38
N HIS A 681 -14.73 -11.42 8.95
CA HIS A 681 -15.07 -11.86 7.59
C HIS A 681 -15.54 -10.65 6.80
N TRP A 682 -14.72 -10.23 5.85
CA TRP A 682 -14.97 -9.08 5.00
C TRP A 682 -15.50 -9.50 3.63
N ARG A 683 -16.26 -8.61 2.99
CA ARG A 683 -16.58 -8.70 1.57
C ARG A 683 -16.20 -7.39 0.88
N ALA A 684 -15.36 -7.46 -0.14
CA ALA A 684 -15.05 -6.33 -1.00
C ALA A 684 -16.28 -5.96 -1.83
N LEU A 685 -16.79 -4.74 -1.70
CA LEU A 685 -17.89 -4.27 -2.54
C LEU A 685 -17.34 -3.84 -3.91
N ARG A 686 -16.20 -3.13 -3.93
CA ARG A 686 -15.51 -2.74 -5.17
C ARG A 686 -14.02 -3.00 -5.10
N THR A 687 -13.36 -2.95 -6.25
CA THR A 687 -11.90 -2.87 -6.30
C THR A 687 -11.46 -1.52 -5.74
N MET A 688 -10.48 -1.56 -4.85
CA MET A 688 -9.90 -0.41 -4.16
C MET A 688 -8.52 -0.12 -4.77
N ASP A 689 -8.15 1.16 -4.77
CA ASP A 689 -6.84 1.60 -5.26
C ASP A 689 -5.84 1.80 -4.10
N GLU A 690 -6.35 1.84 -2.87
CA GLU A 690 -5.57 2.09 -1.65
C GLU A 690 -5.47 0.84 -0.74
N ASP A 691 -4.40 0.80 0.06
CA ASP A 691 -4.12 -0.25 1.04
C ASP A 691 -4.50 0.22 2.46
N TYR A 692 -5.76 0.00 2.83
CA TYR A 692 -6.31 0.35 4.14
C TYR A 692 -5.76 -0.58 5.23
N THR A 693 -5.53 0.01 6.40
CA THR A 693 -5.15 -0.68 7.64
C THR A 693 -6.42 -0.90 8.46
N ALA A 694 -6.66 -2.14 8.87
CA ALA A 694 -7.70 -2.47 9.82
C ALA A 694 -7.17 -2.31 11.24
N PHE A 695 -7.98 -1.73 12.12
CA PHE A 695 -7.72 -1.76 13.55
C PHE A 695 -8.74 -2.66 14.26
N VAL A 696 -8.29 -3.35 15.29
CA VAL A 696 -9.11 -4.12 16.22
C VAL A 696 -8.75 -3.71 17.63
N HIS A 697 -9.70 -3.11 18.34
CA HIS A 697 -9.54 -2.58 19.69
C HIS A 697 -10.36 -3.40 20.69
N LEU A 698 -9.78 -3.65 21.86
CA LEU A 698 -10.48 -4.20 23.03
C LEU A 698 -10.77 -3.06 23.99
N LEU A 699 -12.03 -2.65 24.06
CA LEU A 699 -12.48 -1.58 24.94
C LEU A 699 -13.03 -2.17 26.24
N GLY A 700 -12.46 -1.74 27.36
CA GLY A 700 -12.86 -2.20 28.70
C GLY A 700 -14.20 -1.62 29.18
N PRO A 701 -14.67 -2.05 30.36
CA PRO A 701 -15.90 -1.53 30.98
C PRO A 701 -15.80 -0.05 31.39
N ASP A 702 -14.58 0.46 31.56
CA ASP A 702 -14.27 1.88 31.78
C ASP A 702 -14.24 2.72 30.49
N GLY A 703 -14.43 2.07 29.34
CA GLY A 703 -14.38 2.70 28.02
C GLY A 703 -12.95 2.93 27.49
N GLN A 704 -11.92 2.46 28.19
CA GLN A 704 -10.52 2.64 27.80
C GLN A 704 -10.03 1.49 26.91
N LEU A 705 -8.96 1.75 26.18
CA LEU A 705 -8.31 0.77 25.32
C LEU A 705 -7.38 -0.14 26.13
N HIS A 706 -7.63 -1.45 26.08
CA HIS A 706 -6.88 -2.49 26.81
C HIS A 706 -6.24 -3.54 25.90
N GLY A 707 -6.25 -3.30 24.59
CA GLY A 707 -5.60 -4.15 23.61
C GLY A 707 -5.89 -3.63 22.22
N GLN A 708 -4.89 -3.60 21.35
CA GLN A 708 -5.07 -3.18 19.96
C GLN A 708 -4.17 -3.96 19.01
N VAL A 709 -4.64 -4.11 17.78
CA VAL A 709 -3.84 -4.52 16.63
C VAL A 709 -4.24 -3.67 15.43
N ASP A 710 -3.23 -3.14 14.76
CA ASP A 710 -3.35 -2.38 13.52
C ASP A 710 -2.50 -3.06 12.45
N ALA A 711 -3.14 -3.57 11.40
CA ALA A 711 -2.43 -4.28 10.34
C ALA A 711 -3.19 -4.23 9.01
N TRP A 712 -2.45 -4.42 7.92
CA TRP A 712 -3.09 -4.83 6.68
C TRP A 712 -3.74 -6.21 6.85
N PRO A 713 -4.80 -6.52 6.08
CA PRO A 713 -5.53 -7.76 6.23
C PRO A 713 -4.71 -9.02 5.97
N VAL A 714 -5.19 -10.13 6.54
CA VAL A 714 -4.63 -11.48 6.40
C VAL A 714 -3.17 -11.49 6.88
N GLN A 715 -2.97 -11.08 8.14
CA GLN A 715 -1.66 -10.99 8.80
C GLN A 715 -0.66 -10.11 8.03
N GLY A 716 -1.14 -8.99 7.48
CA GLY A 716 -0.34 -8.04 6.72
C GLY A 716 -0.09 -8.43 5.26
N SER A 717 -0.55 -9.59 4.80
CA SER A 717 -0.09 -10.20 3.54
C SER A 717 -1.04 -10.07 2.35
N TYR A 718 -2.23 -9.49 2.56
CA TYR A 718 -3.26 -9.36 1.53
C TYR A 718 -3.95 -8.00 1.60
N PRO A 719 -3.25 -6.93 1.19
CA PRO A 719 -3.75 -5.58 1.32
C PRO A 719 -4.96 -5.33 0.41
N THR A 720 -5.78 -4.34 0.76
CA THR A 720 -7.10 -4.13 0.16
C THR A 720 -7.08 -3.79 -1.33
N SER A 721 -6.01 -3.20 -1.86
CA SER A 721 -5.88 -2.96 -3.31
C SER A 721 -5.88 -4.23 -4.16
N GLN A 722 -5.56 -5.38 -3.55
CA GLN A 722 -5.56 -6.68 -4.23
C GLN A 722 -6.92 -7.36 -4.26
N TRP A 723 -7.90 -6.85 -3.50
CA TRP A 723 -9.20 -7.49 -3.37
C TRP A 723 -10.03 -7.29 -4.64
N ALA A 724 -10.57 -8.39 -5.16
CA ALA A 724 -11.52 -8.35 -6.25
C ALA A 724 -12.92 -7.97 -5.73
N SER A 725 -13.69 -7.22 -6.53
CA SER A 725 -15.09 -6.93 -6.20
C SER A 725 -15.91 -8.23 -6.03
N GLY A 726 -16.62 -8.34 -4.90
CA GLY A 726 -17.36 -9.52 -4.46
C GLY A 726 -16.54 -10.55 -3.66
N GLU A 727 -15.21 -10.37 -3.57
CA GLU A 727 -14.34 -11.29 -2.84
C GLU A 727 -14.64 -11.29 -1.35
N LYS A 728 -14.74 -12.48 -0.76
CA LYS A 728 -14.84 -12.68 0.69
C LYS A 728 -13.45 -12.97 1.26
N VAL A 729 -13.06 -12.20 2.26
CA VAL A 729 -11.74 -12.29 2.90
C VAL A 729 -11.92 -12.63 4.38
N SER A 730 -11.31 -13.73 4.81
CA SER A 730 -11.24 -14.10 6.23
C SER A 730 -9.94 -13.56 6.81
N ASP A 731 -10.07 -12.79 7.88
CA ASP A 731 -9.01 -11.93 8.39
C ASP A 731 -8.79 -12.16 9.89
N PRO A 732 -7.81 -13.02 10.25
CA PRO A 732 -7.57 -13.41 11.64
C PRO A 732 -6.62 -12.46 12.36
N TYR A 733 -7.01 -12.09 13.58
CA TYR A 733 -6.29 -11.23 14.52
C TYR A 733 -5.98 -11.95 15.83
N GLN A 734 -4.83 -11.61 16.42
CA GLN A 734 -4.44 -12.03 17.75
C GLN A 734 -4.22 -10.78 18.59
N VAL A 735 -5.21 -10.41 19.38
CA VAL A 735 -5.16 -9.16 20.17
C VAL A 735 -4.77 -9.49 21.60
N GLN A 736 -3.64 -8.95 22.04
CA GLN A 736 -3.12 -9.15 23.39
C GLN A 736 -3.89 -8.25 24.36
N LEU A 737 -4.59 -8.84 25.33
CA LEU A 737 -5.21 -8.09 26.43
C LEU A 737 -4.12 -7.62 27.39
N THR A 738 -4.21 -6.36 27.86
CA THR A 738 -3.27 -5.81 28.84
C THR A 738 -3.32 -6.62 30.14
N PRO A 739 -2.16 -6.90 30.78
CA PRO A 739 -2.12 -7.59 32.07
C PRO A 739 -2.88 -6.88 33.20
N ASP A 740 -3.02 -5.55 33.10
CA ASP A 740 -3.68 -4.70 34.11
C ASP A 740 -5.14 -4.34 33.73
N GLY A 741 -5.74 -5.09 32.79
CA GLY A 741 -7.13 -4.84 32.36
C GLY A 741 -8.14 -5.13 33.47
N PRO A 742 -9.11 -4.24 33.75
CA PRO A 742 -10.12 -4.49 34.78
C PRO A 742 -11.03 -5.67 34.40
N ALA A 743 -11.48 -6.45 35.36
CA ALA A 743 -12.52 -7.45 35.13
C ALA A 743 -13.83 -6.79 34.71
N GLY A 744 -14.58 -7.47 33.83
CA GLY A 744 -15.86 -6.98 33.33
C GLY A 744 -16.06 -7.25 31.85
N ARG A 745 -17.04 -6.56 31.26
CA ARG A 745 -17.42 -6.74 29.87
C ARG A 745 -16.56 -5.89 28.95
N TYR A 746 -15.98 -6.54 27.95
CA TYR A 746 -15.17 -5.91 26.91
C TYR A 746 -15.93 -5.88 25.59
N ARG A 747 -15.74 -4.79 24.84
CA ARG A 747 -16.29 -4.61 23.50
C ARG A 747 -15.15 -4.67 22.48
N VAL A 748 -15.36 -5.42 21.41
CA VAL A 748 -14.44 -5.47 20.27
C VAL A 748 -14.87 -4.42 19.26
N GLU A 749 -14.10 -3.35 19.16
CA GLU A 749 -14.29 -2.29 18.17
C GLU A 749 -13.39 -2.52 16.96
N VAL A 750 -13.94 -2.36 15.76
CA VAL A 750 -13.21 -2.54 14.49
C VAL A 750 -13.46 -1.37 13.54
N GLY A 751 -12.47 -1.06 12.71
CA GLY A 751 -12.62 -0.09 11.64
C GLY A 751 -11.39 -0.04 10.74
N TRP A 752 -11.36 0.96 9.87
CA TRP A 752 -10.33 1.07 8.82
C TRP A 752 -9.79 2.48 8.72
N TYR A 753 -8.52 2.61 8.36
CA TYR A 753 -7.93 3.89 8.02
C TYR A 753 -6.83 3.75 6.97
N LEU A 754 -6.52 4.85 6.29
CA LEU A 754 -5.32 4.98 5.46
C LEU A 754 -4.14 5.38 6.32
N LEU A 755 -3.10 4.54 6.36
CA LEU A 755 -1.92 4.82 7.19
C LEU A 755 -1.22 6.13 6.79
N ALA A 756 -1.20 6.47 5.50
CA ALA A 756 -0.53 7.66 4.98
C ALA A 756 -1.18 8.99 5.43
N THR A 757 -2.49 8.98 5.70
CA THR A 757 -3.27 10.19 6.06
C THR A 757 -3.95 10.09 7.41
N MET A 758 -3.92 8.92 8.05
CA MET A 758 -4.69 8.54 9.24
C MET A 758 -6.22 8.69 9.09
N GLN A 759 -6.68 8.87 7.85
CA GLN A 759 -8.08 9.08 7.52
C GLN A 759 -8.87 7.79 7.70
N ARG A 760 -9.93 7.84 8.51
CA ARG A 760 -10.79 6.69 8.81
C ARG A 760 -11.89 6.53 7.76
N LEU A 761 -12.23 5.27 7.45
CA LEU A 761 -13.40 4.99 6.63
C LEU A 761 -14.67 5.09 7.47
N GLN A 762 -15.63 5.86 6.98
CA GLN A 762 -16.92 6.00 7.62
C GLN A 762 -17.75 4.73 7.47
N THR A 763 -18.45 4.32 8.52
CA THR A 763 -19.57 3.40 8.43
C THR A 763 -20.77 4.13 7.86
N ILE A 764 -21.55 3.46 7.00
CA ILE A 764 -22.71 4.05 6.34
C ILE A 764 -23.98 3.23 6.56
N ASP A 765 -25.13 3.93 6.60
CA ASP A 765 -26.46 3.31 6.63
C ASP A 765 -26.89 2.79 5.24
N ALA A 766 -28.06 2.15 5.17
CA ALA A 766 -28.61 1.62 3.93
C ALA A 766 -28.91 2.69 2.86
N ASN A 767 -28.98 3.97 3.23
CA ASN A 767 -29.17 5.11 2.33
C ASN A 767 -27.82 5.73 1.91
N GLY A 768 -26.70 5.21 2.40
CA GLY A 768 -25.36 5.73 2.16
C GLY A 768 -24.96 6.93 3.03
N ARG A 769 -25.67 7.16 4.14
CA ARG A 769 -25.35 8.25 5.08
C ARG A 769 -24.32 7.79 6.11
N PRO A 770 -23.30 8.61 6.43
CA PRO A 770 -22.34 8.29 7.48
C PRO A 770 -23.02 8.09 8.84
N THR A 771 -22.59 7.08 9.60
CA THR A 771 -23.10 6.75 10.95
C THR A 771 -22.01 6.65 12.02
N GLY A 772 -20.74 6.60 11.61
CA GLY A 772 -19.57 6.51 12.48
C GLY A 772 -18.32 6.22 11.66
N ASP A 773 -17.22 5.85 12.31
CA ASP A 773 -15.94 5.44 11.68
C ASP A 773 -15.40 4.09 12.23
N SER A 774 -16.20 3.45 13.09
CA SER A 774 -15.94 2.14 13.68
C SER A 774 -17.25 1.37 13.88
N PHE A 775 -17.13 0.10 14.24
CA PHE A 775 -18.26 -0.76 14.57
C PHE A 775 -17.91 -1.69 15.74
N ILE A 776 -18.85 -1.91 16.66
CA ILE A 776 -18.70 -2.89 17.73
C ILE A 776 -19.05 -4.28 17.18
N ALA A 777 -18.03 -5.06 16.86
CA ALA A 777 -18.13 -6.37 16.24
C ALA A 777 -18.62 -7.47 17.19
N GLY A 778 -18.47 -7.29 18.50
CA GLY A 778 -18.99 -8.20 19.52
C GLY A 778 -18.46 -7.89 20.92
N GLU A 779 -18.76 -8.77 21.87
CA GLU A 779 -18.43 -8.61 23.30
C GLU A 779 -17.92 -9.93 23.89
N PHE A 780 -17.07 -9.83 24.92
CA PHE A 780 -16.64 -10.96 25.75
C PHE A 780 -16.40 -10.50 27.20
N ASP A 781 -16.37 -11.44 28.15
CA ASP A 781 -16.15 -11.12 29.56
C ASP A 781 -14.70 -11.44 29.99
N VAL A 782 -14.12 -10.56 30.81
CA VAL A 782 -12.83 -10.79 31.45
C VAL A 782 -13.06 -11.06 32.94
N SER A 783 -12.57 -12.19 33.41
CA SER A 783 -12.60 -12.60 34.82
C SER A 783 -11.24 -12.37 35.48
N ASP A 784 -11.27 -12.10 36.79
CA ASP A 784 -10.08 -11.99 37.65
C ASP A 784 -9.11 -13.19 37.54
#